data_AF-A0A9E1WT98-F1
#
_entry.id   AF-A0A9E1WT98-F1
#
_cell.length_a   1.000
_cell.length_b   1.000
_cell.length_c   1.000
_cell.angle_alpha   90.00
_cell.angle_beta   90.00
_cell.angle_gamma   90.00
#
_symmetry.space_group_name_H-M   'P 1'
#
loop_
_entity.id
_entity.type
_entity.pdbx_description
1 polymer ?
#
loop_
_entity_poly.entity_id
_entity_poly.type
_entity_poly.pdbx_seq_one_letter_code
_entity_poly.pdbx_strand_id
1 'polypeptide(L)'
;MATQSKQPIGQKPEKPNLVIENVTDSIRKTAEETVPWFLEQMPLMYFQDTDEQTQLSHLRAIIAEKASGRPIELTLKAEDSSEWTFMRPRDYPGVLADLMSELPWDRPLRAAKIHTAEDGTLVLDTFEFGEPLPFTSDHPQYEAKVERTLAYANENLPDWTDSQIRNYFASCSEDYALTITPFRMANHWQLVQELTGTDGTSVAIEAEDDPNLSRIIVAVSNSTRRSMLQRIATRLSKSGINIHRAYLDSVDDGANGWITLVGCVVQGPDGGSIDENSPLWKEVRGDLLRLKWLDQRTVRLGYSFKELTLPCAEIITALSDLINQYLVKKNPYAFNPTRLDTLVRSNITLAISIASLFQDRFNPSNPLQDSEYNARTAELKELIVNTVDLEDARTVFNVMLDAVDAVKRTNLFIEDRYALSMRIDPSLLTTDDRPECPFGVFFVHGRDFNGFHVRFRDISRGGVRAIHPKGIEQFTHEQERLYDEAYNLAFAQQLKNKDIPEGGSKAAILVHPNGRVSRSVKAFVNSLLDLITPEEQTNSKIVDRLHHKELIYLGPDENITPELIDWVVDRARRRGYPMPTALMSSKPGAGINHKEFGVTSEGVVVFLDTALRAQGINPDTCDFTVKITGGPDGDVAGNGIRILHREYGDRAKILGIADGSGCGEDPDGLDHNELLRLFEESLPIANFDKSKLGPQGSITSVEDPEGVHLRNTLHNRIECDAFIPCGGRPATMHAGNWKNYLTEDGKPSAKLIVEGANLFLTPKARTELSNAGTLILKDSSANKCGVICSSFEIGACMLLNEEEFMEIKETFVEQVLTRLRLLARAEAELLARLHQHHPHSPLPEMSIQISKIMGRVSDSIIANWDKMSEIQTKKLQKLVLEHLPQVLLERVGDRVWTEMPQAYLQWMMAKTLAAKIVYREGFEYLETMEDADLAGLALRYLDLEEERDSLTNDILKSDLQYKDRVAALLHDAGIFSTMGRKHS
;
A
#
# COMPACT_ATOMS: atom_id res chain seq x y z
N MET A 1 42.69 -31.32 -50.64
CA MET A 1 43.73 -30.53 -51.32
C MET A 1 43.06 -29.49 -52.19
N ALA A 2 43.03 -28.23 -51.74
CA ALA A 2 42.74 -27.06 -52.56
C ALA A 2 43.68 -25.96 -52.06
N THR A 3 44.47 -25.45 -52.99
CA THR A 3 45.67 -24.62 -52.82
C THR A 3 45.38 -23.30 -52.12
N GLN A 4 45.90 -23.12 -50.89
CA GLN A 4 46.13 -21.80 -50.31
C GLN A 4 47.26 -21.13 -51.10
N SER A 5 46.92 -20.20 -52.01
CA SER A 5 47.88 -19.25 -52.53
C SER A 5 48.22 -18.24 -51.44
N LYS A 6 49.43 -18.29 -50.90
CA LYS A 6 49.98 -17.22 -50.06
C LYS A 6 49.99 -15.92 -50.88
N GLN A 7 49.37 -14.86 -50.34
CA GLN A 7 49.53 -13.51 -50.88
C GLN A 7 51.02 -13.11 -50.87
N PRO A 8 51.52 -12.43 -51.92
CA PRO A 8 52.85 -11.85 -51.90
C PRO A 8 52.89 -10.71 -50.87
N ILE A 9 54.05 -10.53 -50.24
CA ILE A 9 54.37 -9.44 -49.31
C ILE A 9 53.99 -8.10 -49.99
N GLY A 10 52.96 -7.43 -49.47
CA GLY A 10 52.35 -6.27 -50.11
C GLY A 10 53.31 -5.07 -50.21
N GLN A 11 53.65 -4.67 -51.43
CA GLN A 11 54.16 -3.33 -51.71
C GLN A 11 52.99 -2.34 -51.72
N LYS A 12 53.19 -1.11 -51.21
CA LYS A 12 52.20 -0.03 -51.33
C LYS A 12 51.90 0.20 -52.83
N PRO A 13 50.64 0.39 -53.23
CA PRO A 13 50.28 0.61 -54.64
C PRO A 13 51.03 1.82 -55.21
N GLU A 14 51.73 1.62 -56.33
CA GLU A 14 52.59 2.64 -56.96
C GLU A 14 51.80 3.81 -57.59
N LYS A 15 50.48 3.67 -57.73
CA LYS A 15 49.58 4.66 -58.35
C LYS A 15 48.35 4.94 -57.49
N PRO A 16 48.42 5.89 -56.54
CA PRO A 16 47.30 6.26 -55.68
C PRO A 16 46.01 6.61 -56.45
N ASN A 17 46.15 7.27 -57.60
CA ASN A 17 45.01 7.66 -58.44
C ASN A 17 44.19 6.46 -58.94
N LEU A 18 44.84 5.33 -59.26
CA LEU A 18 44.15 4.13 -59.74
C LEU A 18 43.35 3.46 -58.61
N VAL A 19 43.83 3.55 -57.37
CA VAL A 19 43.13 3.07 -56.18
C VAL A 19 41.92 3.96 -55.86
N ILE A 20 42.10 5.28 -55.95
CA ILE A 20 41.01 6.24 -55.78
C ILE A 20 39.92 6.02 -56.83
N GLU A 21 40.30 5.85 -58.11
CA GLU A 21 39.38 5.62 -59.22
C GLU A 21 38.59 4.33 -59.02
N ASN A 22 39.25 3.21 -58.71
CA ASN A 22 38.58 1.94 -58.44
C ASN A 22 37.58 2.00 -57.25
N VAL A 23 37.96 2.67 -56.15
CA VAL A 23 37.07 2.84 -54.99
C VAL A 23 35.89 3.75 -55.33
N THR A 24 36.14 4.85 -56.04
CA THR A 24 35.11 5.82 -56.44
C THR A 24 34.13 5.20 -57.41
N ASP A 25 34.61 4.45 -58.40
CA ASP A 25 33.76 3.76 -59.39
C ASP A 25 32.93 2.66 -58.73
N SER A 26 33.50 1.90 -57.78
CA SER A 26 32.75 0.90 -57.01
C SER A 26 31.62 1.54 -56.21
N ILE A 27 31.90 2.61 -55.45
CA ILE A 27 30.89 3.32 -54.65
C ILE A 27 29.82 3.95 -55.56
N ARG A 28 30.23 4.58 -56.68
CA ARG A 28 29.30 5.19 -57.64
C ARG A 28 28.33 4.17 -58.21
N LYS A 29 28.85 3.03 -58.69
CA LYS A 29 28.01 1.96 -59.24
C LYS A 29 27.02 1.42 -58.21
N THR A 30 27.47 1.17 -56.97
CA THR A 30 26.58 0.75 -55.89
C THR A 30 25.53 1.81 -55.55
N ALA A 31 25.88 3.10 -55.59
CA ALA A 31 24.94 4.20 -55.36
C ALA A 31 23.86 4.29 -56.45
N GLU A 32 24.25 4.15 -57.73
CA GLU A 32 23.33 4.13 -58.88
C GLU A 32 22.30 3.01 -58.81
N GLU A 33 22.64 1.87 -58.19
CA GLU A 33 21.72 0.75 -57.94
C GLU A 33 20.90 0.93 -56.64
N THR A 34 21.54 1.42 -55.58
CA THR A 34 20.95 1.44 -54.23
C THR A 34 19.96 2.58 -54.02
N VAL A 35 20.23 3.78 -54.55
CA VAL A 35 19.37 4.95 -54.31
C VAL A 35 17.97 4.77 -54.91
N PRO A 36 17.80 4.35 -56.19
CA PRO A 36 16.46 4.12 -56.73
C PRO A 36 15.69 3.04 -55.98
N TRP A 37 16.36 1.93 -55.66
CA TRP A 37 15.77 0.84 -54.85
C TRP A 37 15.32 1.33 -53.47
N PHE A 38 16.14 2.13 -52.78
CA PHE A 38 15.81 2.65 -51.45
C PHE A 38 14.59 3.59 -51.49
N LEU A 39 14.52 4.46 -52.49
CA LEU A 39 13.37 5.36 -52.69
C LEU A 39 12.08 4.62 -53.04
N GLU A 40 12.19 3.47 -53.70
CA GLU A 40 11.05 2.63 -54.07
C GLU A 40 10.57 1.76 -52.90
N GLN A 41 11.48 1.15 -52.15
CA GLN A 41 11.15 0.12 -51.15
C GLN A 41 10.92 0.67 -49.74
N MET A 42 11.43 1.85 -49.40
CA MET A 42 11.22 2.42 -48.07
C MET A 42 9.82 3.03 -47.95
N PRO A 43 9.11 2.82 -46.83
CA PRO A 43 7.77 3.36 -46.65
C PRO A 43 7.78 4.89 -46.64
N LEU A 44 6.72 5.50 -47.19
CA LEU A 44 6.56 6.96 -47.23
C LEU A 44 6.78 7.64 -45.87
N MET A 45 6.36 6.98 -44.79
CA MET A 45 6.52 7.44 -43.40
C MET A 45 7.98 7.68 -43.02
N TYR A 46 8.92 6.87 -43.51
CA TYR A 46 10.35 7.09 -43.25
C TYR A 46 10.80 8.48 -43.73
N PHE A 47 10.32 8.89 -44.91
CA PHE A 47 10.65 10.20 -45.49
C PHE A 47 9.91 11.37 -44.81
N GLN A 48 8.84 11.08 -44.07
CA GLN A 48 8.12 12.07 -43.27
C GLN A 48 8.75 12.26 -41.89
N ASP A 49 9.23 11.15 -41.30
CA ASP A 49 9.73 11.11 -39.92
C ASP A 49 11.23 11.39 -39.83
N THR A 50 11.98 11.25 -40.93
CA THR A 50 13.44 11.42 -40.98
C THR A 50 13.79 12.65 -41.81
N ASP A 51 14.62 13.56 -41.29
CA ASP A 51 15.05 14.75 -42.03
C ASP A 51 16.02 14.41 -43.17
N GLU A 52 16.13 15.30 -44.16
CA GLU A 52 16.94 15.08 -45.38
C GLU A 52 18.43 14.80 -45.07
N GLN A 53 19.00 15.44 -44.05
CA GLN A 53 20.41 15.24 -43.70
C GLN A 53 20.63 13.83 -43.15
N THR A 54 19.73 13.36 -42.29
CA THR A 54 19.74 12.01 -41.73
C THR A 54 19.47 10.96 -42.81
N GLN A 55 18.54 11.21 -43.74
CA GLN A 55 18.31 10.35 -44.91
C GLN A 55 19.59 10.16 -45.76
N LEU A 56 20.30 11.25 -46.05
CA LEU A 56 21.57 11.19 -46.78
C LEU A 56 22.65 10.43 -45.99
N SER A 57 22.68 10.58 -44.67
CA SER A 57 23.57 9.82 -43.79
C SER A 57 23.29 8.31 -43.87
N HIS A 58 22.02 7.91 -43.81
CA HIS A 58 21.61 6.51 -43.93
C HIS A 58 22.00 5.92 -45.29
N LEU A 59 21.70 6.62 -46.38
CA LEU A 59 22.07 6.20 -47.73
C LEU A 59 23.59 6.02 -47.88
N ARG A 60 24.40 6.94 -47.33
CA ARG A 60 25.87 6.82 -47.36
C ARG A 60 26.35 5.55 -46.65
N ALA A 61 25.79 5.25 -45.47
CA ALA A 61 26.14 4.05 -44.72
C ALA A 61 25.75 2.77 -45.46
N ILE A 62 24.53 2.72 -46.01
CA ILE A 62 24.02 1.57 -46.78
C ILE A 62 24.87 1.32 -48.04
N ILE A 63 25.19 2.37 -48.79
CA ILE A 63 26.03 2.28 -50.00
C ILE A 63 27.43 1.76 -49.63
N ALA A 64 28.01 2.27 -48.53
CA ALA A 64 29.33 1.84 -48.07
C ALA A 64 29.36 0.35 -47.71
N GLU A 65 28.36 -0.16 -46.98
CA GLU A 65 28.27 -1.58 -46.64
C GLU A 65 28.02 -2.46 -47.87
N LYS A 66 27.05 -2.09 -48.73
CA LYS A 66 26.78 -2.83 -49.99
C LYS A 66 28.02 -2.86 -50.89
N ALA A 67 28.77 -1.75 -51.01
CA ALA A 67 30.00 -1.69 -51.81
C ALA A 67 31.12 -2.57 -51.23
N SER A 68 31.09 -2.87 -49.93
CA SER A 68 32.04 -3.78 -49.27
C SER A 68 31.72 -5.27 -49.47
N GLY A 69 30.56 -5.60 -50.05
CA GLY A 69 30.09 -6.98 -50.25
C GLY A 69 29.60 -7.68 -48.98
N ARG A 70 29.28 -6.91 -47.93
CA ARG A 70 28.75 -7.40 -46.66
C ARG A 70 27.23 -7.18 -46.56
N PRO A 71 26.51 -8.01 -45.78
CA PRO A 71 25.13 -7.69 -45.43
C PRO A 71 25.06 -6.38 -44.63
N ILE A 72 23.97 -5.64 -44.77
CA ILE A 72 23.75 -4.38 -44.04
C ILE A 72 23.47 -4.71 -42.59
N GLU A 73 24.52 -4.67 -41.76
CA GLU A 73 24.42 -4.87 -40.30
C GLU A 73 25.34 -3.86 -39.62
N LEU A 74 24.80 -2.70 -39.26
CA LEU A 74 25.55 -1.61 -38.65
C LEU A 74 24.69 -0.76 -37.71
N THR A 75 25.34 -0.05 -36.79
CA THR A 75 24.70 0.94 -35.91
C THR A 75 25.34 2.30 -36.14
N LEU A 76 24.55 3.29 -36.55
CA LEU A 76 24.95 4.69 -36.57
C LEU A 76 24.62 5.33 -35.23
N LYS A 77 25.51 6.16 -34.71
CA LYS A 77 25.30 6.97 -33.51
C LYS A 77 25.64 8.40 -33.86
N ALA A 78 24.73 9.33 -33.57
CA ALA A 78 25.01 10.75 -33.66
C ALA A 78 26.22 11.12 -32.77
N GLU A 79 26.98 12.15 -33.15
CA GLU A 79 28.20 12.55 -32.42
C GLU A 79 27.90 12.95 -30.97
N ASP A 80 26.77 13.60 -30.72
CA ASP A 80 26.25 13.96 -29.40
C ASP A 80 25.51 12.80 -28.70
N SER A 81 25.40 11.65 -29.39
CA SER A 81 24.66 10.47 -28.96
C SER A 81 23.17 10.75 -28.67
N SER A 82 22.58 11.76 -29.31
CA SER A 82 21.15 12.07 -29.25
C SER A 82 20.30 11.06 -30.03
N GLU A 83 20.89 10.41 -31.03
CA GLU A 83 20.20 9.49 -31.93
C GLU A 83 21.05 8.25 -32.23
N TRP A 84 20.41 7.07 -32.20
CA TRP A 84 21.01 5.78 -32.57
C TRP A 84 20.15 5.11 -33.65
N THR A 85 20.74 4.78 -34.80
CA THR A 85 20.06 4.06 -35.89
C THR A 85 20.68 2.68 -36.11
N PHE A 86 19.88 1.63 -35.98
CA PHE A 86 20.28 0.27 -36.30
C PHE A 86 19.81 -0.09 -37.71
N MET A 87 20.71 -0.62 -38.53
CA MET A 87 20.41 -1.07 -39.89
C MET A 87 20.64 -2.57 -39.98
N ARG A 88 19.63 -3.32 -40.42
CA ARG A 88 19.64 -4.80 -40.45
C ARG A 88 19.09 -5.35 -41.76
N PRO A 89 19.47 -6.58 -42.17
CA PRO A 89 19.12 -7.12 -43.48
C PRO A 89 17.81 -7.91 -43.50
N ARG A 90 17.18 -8.16 -42.34
CA ARG A 90 15.95 -8.94 -42.20
C ARG A 90 15.13 -8.48 -41.01
N ASP A 91 13.82 -8.50 -41.21
CA ASP A 91 12.82 -8.35 -40.15
C ASP A 91 12.30 -9.73 -39.69
N TYR A 92 12.08 -9.90 -38.39
CA TYR A 92 11.48 -11.10 -37.81
C TYR A 92 10.93 -10.81 -36.40
N PRO A 93 9.96 -11.62 -35.90
CA PRO A 93 9.41 -11.43 -34.57
C PRO A 93 10.50 -11.46 -33.49
N GLY A 94 10.77 -10.32 -32.85
CA GLY A 94 11.75 -10.19 -31.78
C GLY A 94 12.88 -9.19 -32.02
N VAL A 95 13.11 -8.75 -33.27
CA VAL A 95 14.18 -7.78 -33.61
C VAL A 95 14.12 -6.55 -32.70
N LEU A 96 12.95 -5.91 -32.59
CA LEU A 96 12.77 -4.73 -31.75
C LEU A 96 12.98 -5.03 -30.25
N ALA A 97 12.56 -6.19 -29.78
CA ALA A 97 12.73 -6.57 -28.36
C ALA A 97 14.22 -6.75 -28.00
N ASP A 98 15.00 -7.34 -28.91
CA ASP A 98 16.44 -7.51 -28.75
C ASP A 98 17.14 -6.14 -28.78
N LEU A 99 16.80 -5.27 -29.71
CA LEU A 99 17.36 -3.91 -29.81
C LEU A 99 17.11 -3.08 -28.55
N MET A 100 15.89 -3.13 -28.02
CA MET A 100 15.54 -2.42 -26.79
C MET A 100 16.40 -2.85 -25.59
N SER A 101 16.99 -4.06 -25.63
CA SER A 101 17.92 -4.52 -24.60
C SER A 101 19.33 -3.91 -24.71
N GLU A 102 19.73 -3.46 -25.91
CA GLU A 102 21.04 -2.86 -26.19
C GLU A 102 21.08 -1.35 -25.92
N LEU A 103 19.92 -0.68 -25.91
CA LEU A 103 19.83 0.77 -25.73
C LEU A 103 20.25 1.21 -24.30
N PRO A 104 20.75 2.45 -24.11
CA PRO A 104 21.15 3.00 -22.81
C PRO A 104 19.96 3.21 -21.84
N TRP A 105 20.14 2.84 -20.57
CA TRP A 105 19.13 3.02 -19.50
C TRP A 105 19.17 4.38 -18.81
N ASP A 106 20.29 5.10 -18.92
CA ASP A 106 20.55 6.39 -18.30
C ASP A 106 19.93 7.58 -19.04
N ARG A 107 19.27 7.34 -20.18
CA ARG A 107 18.69 8.37 -21.05
C ARG A 107 17.21 8.11 -21.32
N PRO A 108 16.34 9.15 -21.23
CA PRO A 108 14.94 9.01 -21.61
C PRO A 108 14.82 8.80 -23.12
N LEU A 109 14.00 7.83 -23.52
CA LEU A 109 13.70 7.57 -24.93
C LEU A 109 12.60 8.52 -25.38
N ARG A 110 12.93 9.49 -26.24
CA ARG A 110 12.01 10.48 -26.80
C ARG A 110 11.11 9.86 -27.86
N ALA A 111 11.72 9.27 -28.88
CA ALA A 111 11.03 8.66 -30.00
C ALA A 111 11.71 7.34 -30.39
N ALA A 112 10.93 6.44 -30.97
CA ALA A 112 11.42 5.24 -31.63
C ALA A 112 10.73 5.14 -32.99
N LYS A 113 11.49 5.16 -34.07
CA LYS A 113 11.01 5.15 -35.46
C LYS A 113 11.51 3.88 -36.13
N ILE A 114 10.62 2.90 -36.26
CA ILE A 114 10.93 1.55 -36.76
C ILE A 114 10.38 1.44 -38.18
N HIS A 115 11.24 1.14 -39.15
CA HIS A 115 10.85 1.05 -40.56
C HIS A 115 11.44 -0.18 -41.24
N THR A 116 10.58 -1.08 -41.69
CA THR A 116 10.93 -2.19 -42.59
C THR A 116 10.63 -1.81 -44.04
N ALA A 117 11.57 -2.09 -44.95
CA ALA A 117 11.37 -1.95 -46.40
C ALA A 117 10.31 -2.95 -46.91
N GLU A 118 9.57 -2.62 -47.96
CA GLU A 118 8.47 -3.47 -48.48
C GLU A 118 8.92 -4.88 -48.89
N ASP A 119 10.15 -5.01 -49.41
CA ASP A 119 10.77 -6.31 -49.73
C ASP A 119 11.36 -7.06 -48.53
N GLY A 120 11.34 -6.46 -47.33
CA GLY A 120 11.86 -7.03 -46.08
C GLY A 120 13.39 -7.15 -46.01
N THR A 121 14.12 -6.57 -46.97
CA THR A 121 15.58 -6.72 -47.08
C THR A 121 16.38 -5.67 -46.32
N LEU A 122 15.70 -4.65 -45.76
CA LEU A 122 16.29 -3.61 -44.92
C LEU A 122 15.33 -3.22 -43.80
N VAL A 123 15.86 -3.15 -42.59
CA VAL A 123 15.19 -2.60 -41.41
C VAL A 123 16.03 -1.44 -40.89
N LEU A 124 15.39 -0.28 -40.68
CA LEU A 124 15.98 0.92 -40.10
C LEU A 124 15.24 1.30 -38.82
N ASP A 125 15.92 1.11 -37.68
CA ASP A 125 15.37 1.37 -36.35
C ASP A 125 16.11 2.54 -35.71
N THR A 126 15.46 3.69 -35.68
CA THR A 126 16.02 4.95 -35.17
C THR A 126 15.46 5.24 -33.79
N PHE A 127 16.34 5.46 -32.81
CA PHE A 127 15.98 5.78 -31.43
C PHE A 127 16.55 7.14 -31.05
N GLU A 128 15.67 8.05 -30.64
CA GLU A 128 16.03 9.41 -30.24
C GLU A 128 15.92 9.54 -28.73
N PHE A 129 16.92 10.18 -28.12
CA PHE A 129 17.01 10.37 -26.67
C PHE A 129 16.76 11.82 -26.28
N GLY A 130 16.04 12.02 -25.19
CA GLY A 130 15.71 13.34 -24.67
C GLY A 130 14.29 13.44 -24.10
N GLU A 131 13.94 14.65 -23.67
CA GLU A 131 12.55 14.97 -23.31
C GLU A 131 11.78 15.48 -24.54
N PRO A 132 10.48 15.17 -24.63
CA PRO A 132 9.63 15.69 -25.68
C PRO A 132 9.49 17.21 -25.56
N LEU A 133 9.50 17.92 -26.69
CA LEU A 133 9.20 19.35 -26.73
C LEU A 133 7.68 19.55 -26.66
N PRO A 134 7.18 20.45 -25.81
CA PRO A 134 5.74 20.72 -25.74
C PRO A 134 5.26 21.43 -27.00
N PHE A 135 4.05 21.10 -27.44
CA PHE A 135 3.39 21.84 -28.51
C PHE A 135 3.17 23.31 -28.09
N THR A 136 3.52 24.25 -28.96
CA THR A 136 3.30 25.69 -28.76
C THR A 136 2.41 26.24 -29.87
N SER A 137 1.63 27.30 -29.63
CA SER A 137 0.71 27.86 -30.65
C SER A 137 1.38 28.73 -31.71
N ASP A 138 2.68 28.99 -31.58
CA ASP A 138 3.30 30.20 -32.13
C ASP A 138 3.83 30.01 -33.57
N HIS A 139 3.74 28.78 -34.10
CA HIS A 139 4.21 28.44 -35.45
C HIS A 139 3.03 28.27 -36.44
N PRO A 140 3.09 28.85 -37.66
CA PRO A 140 1.99 28.80 -38.63
C PRO A 140 1.54 27.39 -39.06
N GLN A 141 2.43 26.39 -38.98
CA GLN A 141 2.08 25.01 -39.32
C GLN A 141 1.19 24.33 -38.27
N TYR A 142 1.23 24.80 -37.01
CA TYR A 142 0.45 24.24 -35.92
C TYR A 142 -1.02 24.59 -36.03
N GLU A 143 -1.35 25.87 -36.23
CA GLU A 143 -2.76 26.26 -36.42
C GLU A 143 -3.36 25.61 -37.66
N ALA A 144 -2.58 25.46 -38.75
CA ALA A 144 -3.07 24.72 -39.91
C ALA A 144 -3.41 23.25 -39.61
N LYS A 145 -2.72 22.61 -38.65
CA LYS A 145 -3.05 21.26 -38.20
C LYS A 145 -4.28 21.23 -37.31
N VAL A 146 -4.40 22.17 -36.37
CA VAL A 146 -5.59 22.31 -35.52
C VAL A 146 -6.84 22.52 -36.37
N GLU A 147 -6.80 23.45 -37.33
CA GLU A 147 -7.92 23.74 -38.24
C GLU A 147 -8.32 22.53 -39.11
N ARG A 148 -7.35 21.73 -39.57
CA ARG A 148 -7.64 20.48 -40.28
C ARG A 148 -8.32 19.44 -39.37
N THR A 149 -7.88 19.34 -38.11
CA THR A 149 -8.50 18.44 -37.14
C THR A 149 -9.91 18.89 -36.77
N LEU A 150 -10.13 20.20 -36.63
CA LEU A 150 -11.45 20.79 -36.42
C LEU A 150 -12.40 20.50 -37.59
N ALA A 151 -11.94 20.68 -38.83
CA ALA A 151 -12.73 20.35 -40.01
C ALA A 151 -13.13 18.86 -40.03
N TYR A 152 -12.17 17.96 -39.75
CA TYR A 152 -12.45 16.53 -39.64
C TYR A 152 -13.44 16.20 -38.52
N ALA A 153 -13.28 16.79 -37.33
CA ALA A 153 -14.15 16.56 -36.18
C ALA A 153 -15.58 17.03 -36.44
N ASN A 154 -15.77 18.21 -37.06
CA ASN A 154 -17.08 18.72 -37.44
C ASN A 154 -17.85 17.77 -38.38
N GLU A 155 -17.13 17.04 -39.24
CA GLU A 155 -17.72 16.10 -40.20
C GLU A 155 -17.98 14.71 -39.59
N ASN A 156 -17.07 14.22 -38.73
CA ASN A 156 -17.03 12.80 -38.34
C ASN A 156 -17.30 12.57 -36.84
N LEU A 157 -17.06 13.56 -35.98
CA LEU A 157 -17.13 13.46 -34.51
C LEU A 157 -17.67 14.78 -33.91
N PRO A 158 -18.95 15.11 -34.11
CA PRO A 158 -19.52 16.40 -33.72
C PRO A 158 -19.49 16.66 -32.20
N ASP A 159 -19.34 15.62 -31.39
CA ASP A 159 -19.21 15.72 -29.93
C ASP A 159 -17.82 16.14 -29.46
N TRP A 160 -16.80 16.11 -30.34
CA TRP A 160 -15.44 16.55 -30.02
C TRP A 160 -15.31 18.06 -30.27
N THR A 161 -15.50 18.84 -29.20
CA THR A 161 -15.59 20.30 -29.27
C THR A 161 -14.24 20.97 -29.60
N ASP A 162 -14.28 22.18 -30.17
CA ASP A 162 -13.09 22.99 -30.48
C ASP A 162 -12.18 23.17 -29.25
N SER A 163 -12.77 23.44 -28.08
CA SER A 163 -12.04 23.57 -26.81
C SER A 163 -11.31 22.27 -26.44
N GLN A 164 -11.96 21.11 -26.57
CA GLN A 164 -11.33 19.82 -26.28
C GLN A 164 -10.20 19.49 -27.25
N ILE A 165 -10.36 19.81 -28.53
CA ILE A 165 -9.33 19.62 -29.55
C ILE A 165 -8.11 20.47 -29.21
N ARG A 166 -8.30 21.77 -28.97
CA ARG A 166 -7.19 22.69 -28.63
C ARG A 166 -6.50 22.30 -27.33
N ASN A 167 -7.25 21.90 -26.31
CA ASN A 167 -6.68 21.41 -25.05
C ASN A 167 -5.87 20.13 -25.27
N TYR A 168 -6.34 19.21 -26.12
CA TYR A 168 -5.59 17.99 -26.42
C TYR A 168 -4.28 18.30 -27.15
N PHE A 169 -4.30 19.19 -28.15
CA PHE A 169 -3.09 19.67 -28.81
C PHE A 169 -2.10 20.32 -27.82
N ALA A 170 -2.58 21.10 -26.85
CA ALA A 170 -1.74 21.71 -25.82
C ALA A 170 -1.06 20.67 -24.89
N SER A 171 -1.69 19.52 -24.68
CA SER A 171 -1.13 18.40 -23.91
C SER A 171 -0.18 17.51 -24.74
N CYS A 172 -0.06 17.72 -26.05
CA CYS A 172 0.73 16.88 -26.93
C CYS A 172 2.19 17.35 -27.04
N SER A 173 3.08 16.42 -27.41
CA SER A 173 4.41 16.80 -27.91
C SER A 173 4.31 17.42 -29.30
N GLU A 174 5.29 18.26 -29.63
CA GLU A 174 5.41 18.90 -30.94
C GLU A 174 5.49 17.85 -32.07
N ASP A 175 6.38 16.86 -31.93
CA ASP A 175 6.62 15.81 -32.92
C ASP A 175 5.33 15.02 -33.21
N TYR A 176 4.59 14.66 -32.16
CA TYR A 176 3.31 13.96 -32.27
C TYR A 176 2.26 14.80 -33.01
N ALA A 177 2.07 16.06 -32.59
CA ALA A 177 1.02 16.93 -33.11
C ALA A 177 1.21 17.27 -34.60
N LEU A 178 2.45 17.39 -35.06
CA LEU A 178 2.76 17.70 -36.46
C LEU A 178 2.60 16.49 -37.40
N THR A 179 2.99 15.31 -36.95
CA THR A 179 3.07 14.11 -37.79
C THR A 179 1.74 13.37 -37.90
N ILE A 180 0.89 13.42 -36.87
CA ILE A 180 -0.36 12.67 -36.84
C ILE A 180 -1.44 13.20 -37.80
N THR A 181 -2.32 12.31 -38.27
CA THR A 181 -3.49 12.63 -39.08
C THR A 181 -4.71 12.97 -38.20
N PRO A 182 -5.66 13.80 -38.67
CA PRO A 182 -6.88 14.10 -37.92
C PRO A 182 -7.66 12.86 -37.45
N PHE A 183 -7.79 11.85 -38.31
CA PHE A 183 -8.43 10.57 -37.98
C PHE A 183 -7.77 9.88 -36.79
N ARG A 184 -6.44 9.71 -36.82
CA ARG A 184 -5.71 9.01 -35.74
C ARG A 184 -5.66 9.83 -34.46
N MET A 185 -5.55 11.15 -34.58
CA MET A 185 -5.60 12.07 -33.43
C MET A 185 -6.90 11.86 -32.65
N ALA A 186 -8.02 11.68 -33.35
CA ALA A 186 -9.31 11.44 -32.72
C ALA A 186 -9.36 10.09 -31.96
N ASN A 187 -8.85 9.02 -32.56
CA ASN A 187 -8.80 7.70 -31.91
C ASN A 187 -7.90 7.72 -30.68
N HIS A 188 -6.72 8.35 -30.78
CA HIS A 188 -5.81 8.49 -29.64
C HIS A 188 -6.42 9.37 -28.54
N TRP A 189 -7.14 10.43 -28.90
CA TRP A 189 -7.87 11.27 -27.95
C TRP A 189 -8.88 10.44 -27.14
N GLN A 190 -9.67 9.57 -27.78
CA GLN A 190 -10.61 8.68 -27.08
C GLN A 190 -9.90 7.79 -26.04
N LEU A 191 -8.80 7.12 -26.44
CA LEU A 191 -7.99 6.30 -25.53
C LEU A 191 -7.41 7.12 -24.36
N VAL A 192 -6.98 8.35 -24.62
CA VAL A 192 -6.47 9.25 -23.59
C VAL A 192 -7.59 9.68 -22.62
N GLN A 193 -8.79 9.99 -23.13
CA GLN A 193 -9.93 10.35 -22.28
C GLN A 193 -10.35 9.21 -21.35
N GLU A 194 -10.30 7.96 -21.80
CA GLU A 194 -10.55 6.77 -20.96
C GLU A 194 -9.57 6.67 -19.79
N LEU A 195 -8.34 7.16 -19.97
CA LEU A 195 -7.24 7.00 -19.02
C LEU A 195 -6.99 8.22 -18.13
N THR A 196 -7.45 9.40 -18.55
CA THR A 196 -7.24 10.70 -17.87
C THR A 196 -7.64 10.60 -16.39
N GLY A 197 -6.71 10.91 -15.48
CA GLY A 197 -6.93 10.80 -14.03
C GLY A 197 -6.95 9.38 -13.48
N THR A 198 -6.48 8.40 -14.24
CA THR A 198 -6.31 7.01 -13.79
C THR A 198 -4.86 6.56 -13.92
N ASP A 199 -4.55 5.38 -13.39
CA ASP A 199 -3.27 4.71 -13.62
C ASP A 199 -3.40 3.53 -14.61
N GLY A 200 -4.47 3.50 -15.42
CA GLY A 200 -4.82 2.36 -16.29
C GLY A 200 -3.95 2.19 -17.53
N THR A 201 -4.39 1.22 -18.35
CA THR A 201 -3.90 0.94 -19.70
C THR A 201 -5.11 0.76 -20.59
N SER A 202 -5.12 1.35 -21.79
CA SER A 202 -6.12 1.08 -22.83
C SER A 202 -5.41 0.51 -24.06
N VAL A 203 -6.08 -0.41 -24.75
CA VAL A 203 -5.51 -1.16 -25.89
C VAL A 203 -6.55 -1.25 -26.99
N ALA A 204 -6.17 -0.79 -28.17
CA ALA A 204 -6.97 -0.86 -29.39
C ALA A 204 -6.24 -1.60 -30.51
N ILE A 205 -7.02 -2.14 -31.44
CA ILE A 205 -6.52 -2.66 -32.72
C ILE A 205 -7.29 -2.01 -33.87
N GLU A 206 -6.57 -1.61 -34.91
CA GLU A 206 -7.11 -0.97 -36.10
C GLU A 206 -6.66 -1.72 -37.35
N ALA A 207 -7.45 -1.65 -38.42
CA ALA A 207 -7.05 -2.13 -39.74
C ALA A 207 -6.09 -1.13 -40.41
N GLU A 208 -5.13 -1.63 -41.18
CA GLU A 208 -4.28 -0.81 -42.06
C GLU A 208 -4.75 -0.88 -43.51
N ASP A 209 -4.25 0.03 -44.36
CA ASP A 209 -4.51 0.03 -45.80
C ASP A 209 -4.00 -1.26 -46.48
N ASP A 210 -2.90 -1.83 -45.96
CA ASP A 210 -2.45 -3.18 -46.32
C ASP A 210 -3.32 -4.21 -45.58
N PRO A 211 -4.10 -5.04 -46.30
CA PRO A 211 -5.00 -6.02 -45.69
C PRO A 211 -4.28 -7.11 -44.86
N ASN A 212 -2.96 -7.25 -45.02
CA ASN A 212 -2.15 -8.19 -44.24
C ASN A 212 -1.61 -7.59 -42.94
N LEU A 213 -1.85 -6.31 -42.67
CA LEU A 213 -1.34 -5.61 -41.51
C LEU A 213 -2.46 -5.12 -40.59
N SER A 214 -2.14 -5.05 -39.31
CA SER A 214 -2.99 -4.43 -38.29
C SER A 214 -2.17 -3.42 -37.51
N ARG A 215 -2.82 -2.46 -36.85
CA ARG A 215 -2.17 -1.52 -35.94
C ARG A 215 -2.66 -1.76 -34.53
N ILE A 216 -1.74 -2.09 -33.61
CA ILE A 216 -2.01 -2.16 -32.18
C ILE A 216 -1.61 -0.82 -31.56
N ILE A 217 -2.50 -0.22 -30.79
CA ILE A 217 -2.24 1.02 -30.04
C ILE A 217 -2.39 0.72 -28.55
N VAL A 218 -1.36 1.04 -27.77
CA VAL A 218 -1.34 0.86 -26.32
C VAL A 218 -1.12 2.22 -25.67
N ALA A 219 -2.14 2.70 -24.94
CA ALA A 219 -2.09 3.92 -24.15
C ALA A 219 -1.90 3.55 -22.66
N VAL A 220 -0.92 4.16 -21.98
CA VAL A 220 -0.51 3.76 -20.63
C VAL A 220 -0.20 4.97 -19.75
N SER A 221 -1.01 5.22 -18.73
CA SER A 221 -0.75 6.28 -17.75
C SER A 221 0.48 5.99 -16.90
N ASN A 222 1.22 7.01 -16.47
CA ASN A 222 2.29 6.91 -15.48
C ASN A 222 3.32 5.80 -15.74
N SER A 223 3.75 5.69 -16.99
CA SER A 223 4.73 4.70 -17.41
C SER A 223 5.90 5.37 -18.13
N THR A 224 7.04 4.68 -18.17
CA THR A 224 8.19 5.15 -18.94
C THR A 224 8.09 4.61 -20.36
N ARG A 225 8.13 5.51 -21.34
CA ARG A 225 8.24 5.27 -22.79
C ARG A 225 9.08 4.03 -23.14
N ARG A 226 10.36 4.04 -22.75
CA ARG A 226 11.31 2.93 -22.95
C ARG A 226 10.82 1.59 -22.38
N SER A 227 10.48 1.54 -21.08
CA SER A 227 10.09 0.28 -20.43
C SER A 227 8.83 -0.31 -21.05
N MET A 228 7.86 0.52 -21.43
CA MET A 228 6.64 0.02 -22.05
C MET A 228 6.88 -0.49 -23.46
N LEU A 229 7.62 0.24 -24.30
CA LEU A 229 7.99 -0.22 -25.64
C LEU A 229 8.70 -1.58 -25.59
N GLN A 230 9.70 -1.73 -24.72
CA GLN A 230 10.43 -3.00 -24.55
C GLN A 230 9.48 -4.15 -24.16
N ARG A 231 8.57 -3.91 -23.21
CA ARG A 231 7.69 -4.95 -22.70
C ARG A 231 6.65 -5.34 -23.74
N ILE A 232 6.08 -4.37 -24.47
CA ILE A 232 5.14 -4.61 -25.57
C ILE A 232 5.83 -5.40 -26.68
N ALA A 233 7.00 -4.95 -27.14
CA ALA A 233 7.77 -5.64 -28.18
C ALA A 233 8.09 -7.09 -27.78
N THR A 234 8.51 -7.31 -26.53
CA THR A 234 8.78 -8.66 -26.01
C THR A 234 7.50 -9.51 -26.01
N ARG A 235 6.36 -8.97 -25.57
CA ARG A 235 5.09 -9.71 -25.50
C ARG A 235 4.60 -10.10 -26.89
N LEU A 236 4.64 -9.18 -27.85
CA LEU A 236 4.22 -9.41 -29.23
C LEU A 236 5.12 -10.47 -29.91
N SER A 237 6.44 -10.35 -29.74
CA SER A 237 7.41 -11.35 -30.22
C SER A 237 7.10 -12.74 -29.68
N LYS A 238 6.76 -12.87 -28.39
CA LYS A 238 6.41 -14.17 -27.78
C LYS A 238 5.12 -14.77 -28.31
N SER A 239 4.24 -13.97 -28.91
CA SER A 239 3.07 -14.44 -29.65
C SER A 239 3.36 -14.74 -31.12
N GLY A 240 4.59 -14.56 -31.60
CA GLY A 240 4.94 -14.68 -33.02
C GLY A 240 4.42 -13.53 -33.88
N ILE A 241 4.03 -12.41 -33.27
CA ILE A 241 3.56 -11.22 -33.97
C ILE A 241 4.79 -10.40 -34.39
N ASN A 242 4.93 -10.14 -35.69
CA ASN A 242 6.00 -9.31 -36.22
C ASN A 242 5.65 -7.82 -36.13
N ILE A 243 6.63 -6.96 -35.82
CA ILE A 243 6.44 -5.50 -35.75
C ILE A 243 7.18 -4.88 -36.94
N HIS A 244 6.44 -4.44 -37.94
CA HIS A 244 6.99 -3.82 -39.15
C HIS A 244 7.25 -2.32 -38.97
N ARG A 245 6.41 -1.66 -38.16
CA ARG A 245 6.55 -0.26 -37.78
C ARG A 245 6.15 -0.05 -36.34
N ALA A 246 6.81 0.86 -35.65
CA ALA A 246 6.42 1.29 -34.32
C ALA A 246 6.78 2.75 -34.10
N TYR A 247 5.98 3.41 -33.27
CA TYR A 247 6.17 4.80 -32.87
C TYR A 247 5.77 4.97 -31.41
N LEU A 248 6.30 6.03 -30.79
CA LEU A 248 6.25 6.26 -29.36
C LEU A 248 6.03 7.74 -29.09
N ASP A 249 4.96 8.04 -28.35
CA ASP A 249 4.57 9.42 -28.01
C ASP A 249 4.12 9.52 -26.56
N SER A 250 3.88 10.76 -26.12
CA SER A 250 3.31 11.04 -24.80
C SER A 250 2.38 12.24 -24.80
N VAL A 251 1.34 12.16 -23.97
CA VAL A 251 0.37 13.23 -23.71
C VAL A 251 0.42 13.59 -22.23
N ASP A 252 0.43 14.89 -21.92
CA ASP A 252 0.41 15.43 -20.57
C ASP A 252 -1.01 15.33 -19.95
N ASP A 253 -1.12 14.62 -18.82
CA ASP A 253 -2.33 14.43 -18.00
C ASP A 253 -2.27 15.28 -16.70
N GLY A 254 -1.49 16.37 -16.74
CA GLY A 254 -1.36 17.36 -15.68
C GLY A 254 -0.77 16.77 -14.40
N ALA A 255 -1.48 16.94 -13.28
CA ALA A 255 -1.04 16.43 -11.98
C ALA A 255 -0.91 14.89 -11.94
N ASN A 256 -1.56 14.19 -12.87
CA ASN A 256 -1.49 12.74 -12.97
C ASN A 256 -0.27 12.23 -13.71
N GLY A 257 0.54 13.11 -14.33
CA GLY A 257 1.75 12.74 -15.07
C GLY A 257 1.51 12.57 -16.56
N TRP A 258 2.19 11.62 -17.19
CA TRP A 258 2.16 11.43 -18.65
C TRP A 258 1.44 10.13 -19.03
N ILE A 259 0.67 10.18 -20.11
CA ILE A 259 0.14 9.00 -20.81
C ILE A 259 1.07 8.69 -21.97
N THR A 260 1.71 7.52 -21.92
CA THR A 260 2.55 7.01 -23.01
C THR A 260 1.68 6.34 -24.06
N LEU A 261 1.88 6.69 -25.33
CA LEU A 261 1.25 6.06 -26.48
C LEU A 261 2.30 5.22 -27.21
N VAL A 262 2.00 3.93 -27.42
CA VAL A 262 2.83 3.03 -28.21
C VAL A 262 1.98 2.48 -29.34
N GLY A 263 2.28 2.86 -30.58
CA GLY A 263 1.65 2.29 -31.75
C GLY A 263 2.58 1.30 -32.45
N CYS A 264 2.08 0.12 -32.78
CA CYS A 264 2.80 -0.92 -33.52
C CYS A 264 1.98 -1.35 -34.73
N VAL A 265 2.51 -1.20 -35.94
CA VAL A 265 1.98 -1.88 -37.13
C VAL A 265 2.58 -3.27 -37.19
N VAL A 266 1.70 -4.26 -37.21
CA VAL A 266 2.04 -5.65 -36.96
C VAL A 266 1.46 -6.58 -38.00
N GLN A 267 2.07 -7.75 -38.10
CA GLN A 267 1.59 -8.89 -38.88
C GLN A 267 1.44 -10.10 -37.96
N GLY A 268 0.34 -10.83 -38.12
CA GLY A 268 0.02 -12.02 -37.36
C GLY A 268 0.98 -13.18 -37.64
N PRO A 269 1.00 -14.22 -36.78
CA PRO A 269 1.90 -15.37 -36.92
C PRO A 269 1.67 -16.20 -38.18
N ASP A 270 0.50 -16.07 -38.81
CA ASP A 270 0.09 -16.69 -40.06
C ASP A 270 0.47 -15.85 -41.30
N GLY A 271 1.08 -14.68 -41.10
CA GLY A 271 1.42 -13.74 -42.18
C GLY A 271 0.27 -12.83 -42.60
N GLY A 272 -0.88 -12.85 -41.91
CA GLY A 272 -2.04 -12.00 -42.20
C GLY A 272 -2.25 -10.90 -41.16
N SER A 273 -3.33 -10.13 -41.32
CA SER A 273 -3.81 -9.21 -40.29
C SER A 273 -4.38 -9.97 -39.09
N ILE A 274 -4.40 -9.32 -37.93
CA ILE A 274 -4.93 -9.90 -36.70
C ILE A 274 -6.43 -9.60 -36.62
N ASP A 275 -7.25 -10.65 -36.62
CA ASP A 275 -8.70 -10.54 -36.36
C ASP A 275 -8.97 -10.17 -34.89
N GLU A 276 -9.73 -9.10 -34.68
CA GLU A 276 -10.15 -8.58 -33.37
C GLU A 276 -10.99 -9.60 -32.58
N ASN A 277 -11.62 -10.58 -33.23
CA ASN A 277 -12.38 -11.63 -32.55
C ASN A 277 -11.57 -12.89 -32.28
N SER A 278 -10.32 -12.95 -32.77
CA SER A 278 -9.48 -14.14 -32.67
C SER A 278 -9.09 -14.47 -31.21
N PRO A 279 -8.89 -15.76 -30.87
CA PRO A 279 -8.35 -16.15 -29.58
C PRO A 279 -6.97 -15.53 -29.30
N LEU A 280 -6.14 -15.37 -30.33
CA LEU A 280 -4.83 -14.73 -30.24
C LEU A 280 -4.96 -13.29 -29.75
N TRP A 281 -5.84 -12.49 -30.37
CA TRP A 281 -6.02 -11.10 -29.96
C TRP A 281 -6.58 -10.98 -28.55
N LYS A 282 -7.56 -11.80 -28.18
CA LYS A 282 -8.12 -11.81 -26.81
C LYS A 282 -7.04 -12.04 -25.75
N GLU A 283 -6.15 -12.99 -25.98
CA GLU A 283 -5.00 -13.26 -25.10
C GLU A 283 -4.03 -12.08 -25.06
N VAL A 284 -3.58 -11.62 -26.23
CA VAL A 284 -2.58 -10.54 -26.34
C VAL A 284 -3.10 -9.24 -25.74
N ARG A 285 -4.35 -8.85 -26.05
CA ARG A 285 -5.00 -7.67 -25.48
C ARG A 285 -5.06 -7.75 -23.95
N GLY A 286 -5.52 -8.89 -23.42
CA GLY A 286 -5.60 -9.10 -21.96
C GLY A 286 -4.23 -9.04 -21.26
N ASP A 287 -3.16 -9.45 -21.94
CA ASP A 287 -1.80 -9.33 -21.42
C ASP A 287 -1.25 -7.89 -21.53
N LEU A 288 -1.53 -7.18 -22.64
CA LEU A 288 -1.10 -5.79 -22.85
C LEU A 288 -1.73 -4.85 -21.81
N LEU A 289 -3.01 -5.01 -21.50
CA LEU A 289 -3.72 -4.23 -20.47
C LEU A 289 -3.01 -4.33 -19.10
N ARG A 290 -2.60 -5.54 -18.73
CA ARG A 290 -1.96 -5.83 -17.43
C ARG A 290 -0.46 -5.64 -17.45
N LEU A 291 0.16 -5.50 -18.63
CA LEU A 291 1.60 -5.59 -18.76
C LEU A 291 2.27 -4.64 -17.79
N LYS A 292 1.89 -3.34 -17.76
CA LYS A 292 2.38 -2.32 -16.80
C LYS A 292 2.53 -2.83 -15.36
N TRP A 293 1.60 -3.66 -14.93
CA TRP A 293 1.35 -4.11 -13.57
C TRP A 293 1.93 -5.48 -13.21
N LEU A 294 2.36 -6.26 -14.20
CA LEU A 294 2.97 -7.58 -13.98
C LEU A 294 4.39 -7.49 -13.42
N ASP A 295 4.67 -8.31 -12.42
CA ASP A 295 6.01 -8.47 -11.84
C ASP A 295 7.02 -9.02 -12.86
N GLN A 296 8.27 -8.59 -12.75
CA GLN A 296 9.30 -9.03 -13.68
C GLN A 296 9.58 -10.54 -13.56
N ARG A 297 9.45 -11.13 -12.36
CA ARG A 297 9.60 -12.59 -12.17
C ARG A 297 8.48 -13.34 -12.89
N THR A 298 7.25 -12.84 -12.77
CA THR A 298 6.05 -13.35 -13.48
C THR A 298 6.24 -13.33 -14.99
N VAL A 299 6.65 -12.19 -15.55
CA VAL A 299 6.90 -12.06 -17.00
C VAL A 299 8.01 -13.00 -17.46
N ARG A 300 9.12 -13.08 -16.71
CA ARG A 300 10.23 -13.99 -17.05
C ARG A 300 9.80 -15.46 -16.99
N LEU A 301 9.03 -15.85 -15.99
CA LEU A 301 8.51 -17.22 -15.86
C LEU A 301 7.60 -17.58 -17.03
N GLY A 302 6.63 -16.70 -17.36
CA GLY A 302 5.72 -16.87 -18.50
C GLY A 302 6.43 -17.02 -19.83
N TYR A 303 7.58 -16.38 -20.01
CA TYR A 303 8.35 -16.47 -21.26
C TYR A 303 9.41 -17.58 -21.29
N SER A 304 9.61 -18.28 -20.16
CA SER A 304 10.58 -19.37 -20.04
C SER A 304 10.05 -20.71 -20.56
N PHE A 305 8.72 -20.90 -20.56
CA PHE A 305 8.06 -22.15 -20.93
C PHE A 305 6.93 -21.86 -21.93
N LYS A 306 6.86 -22.61 -23.02
CA LYS A 306 5.91 -22.35 -24.13
C LYS A 306 4.46 -22.62 -23.72
N GLU A 307 4.27 -23.54 -22.79
CA GLU A 307 2.99 -24.01 -22.29
C GLU A 307 2.34 -23.04 -21.28
N LEU A 308 3.05 -21.99 -20.88
CA LEU A 308 2.72 -21.18 -19.71
C LEU A 308 2.20 -19.79 -20.12
N THR A 309 0.92 -19.54 -19.88
CA THR A 309 0.33 -18.22 -20.10
C THR A 309 0.75 -17.24 -19.00
N LEU A 310 0.74 -15.94 -19.26
CA LEU A 310 1.07 -14.94 -18.22
C LEU A 310 0.16 -15.00 -16.99
N PRO A 311 -1.17 -15.22 -17.10
CA PRO A 311 -2.02 -15.50 -15.94
C PRO A 311 -1.58 -16.72 -15.13
N CYS A 312 -1.20 -17.83 -15.77
CA CYS A 312 -0.66 -18.99 -15.05
C CYS A 312 0.64 -18.66 -14.33
N ALA A 313 1.54 -17.90 -14.97
CA ALA A 313 2.79 -17.46 -14.35
C ALA A 313 2.56 -16.59 -13.12
N GLU A 314 1.57 -15.71 -13.19
CA GLU A 314 1.18 -14.81 -12.11
C GLU A 314 0.65 -15.59 -10.92
N ILE A 315 -0.23 -16.58 -11.15
CA ILE A 315 -0.75 -17.47 -10.11
C ILE A 315 0.38 -18.26 -9.45
N ILE A 316 1.27 -18.87 -10.24
CA ILE A 316 2.39 -19.65 -9.69
C ILE A 316 3.30 -18.77 -8.82
N THR A 317 3.62 -17.56 -9.29
CA THR A 317 4.49 -16.63 -8.57
C THR A 317 3.81 -16.15 -7.27
N ALA A 318 2.53 -15.76 -7.34
CA ALA A 318 1.77 -15.31 -6.19
C ALA A 318 1.56 -16.43 -5.15
N LEU A 319 1.21 -17.65 -5.58
CA LEU A 319 1.10 -18.80 -4.68
C LEU A 319 2.44 -19.13 -4.03
N SER A 320 3.55 -19.07 -4.77
CA SER A 320 4.89 -19.27 -4.22
C SER A 320 5.22 -18.26 -3.12
N ASP A 321 4.95 -16.97 -3.35
CA ASP A 321 5.19 -15.93 -2.37
C ASP A 321 4.26 -16.05 -1.14
N LEU A 322 3.00 -16.49 -1.34
CA LEU A 322 2.04 -16.74 -0.26
C LEU A 322 2.47 -17.90 0.64
N ILE A 323 2.75 -19.08 0.07
CA ILE A 323 3.15 -20.26 0.86
C ILE A 323 4.49 -20.06 1.55
N ASN A 324 5.37 -19.21 1.00
CA ASN A 324 6.65 -18.90 1.63
C ASN A 324 6.45 -18.32 3.04
N GLN A 325 5.40 -17.53 3.28
CA GLN A 325 5.06 -16.96 4.61
C GLN A 325 4.76 -18.01 5.68
N TYR A 326 4.41 -19.23 5.25
CA TYR A 326 4.14 -20.38 6.11
C TYR A 326 5.36 -21.32 6.17
N LEU A 327 5.90 -21.70 5.01
CA LEU A 327 6.97 -22.69 4.89
C LEU A 327 8.29 -22.21 5.49
N VAL A 328 8.62 -20.92 5.38
CA VAL A 328 9.88 -20.38 5.93
C VAL A 328 9.96 -20.55 7.46
N LYS A 329 8.82 -20.57 8.16
CA LYS A 329 8.74 -20.80 9.61
C LYS A 329 8.98 -22.25 9.99
N LYS A 330 8.65 -23.19 9.09
CA LYS A 330 8.93 -24.62 9.29
C LYS A 330 10.42 -24.93 9.10
N ASN A 331 11.01 -24.40 8.02
CA ASN A 331 12.44 -24.58 7.76
C ASN A 331 12.96 -23.46 6.83
N PRO A 332 13.65 -22.44 7.37
CA PRO A 332 14.11 -21.30 6.56
C PRO A 332 15.18 -21.69 5.53
N TYR A 333 15.96 -22.75 5.79
CA TYR A 333 16.98 -23.22 4.85
C TYR A 333 16.38 -23.96 3.65
N ALA A 334 15.34 -24.77 3.90
CA ALA A 334 14.68 -25.57 2.86
C ALA A 334 13.73 -24.72 1.98
N PHE A 335 13.15 -23.65 2.53
CA PHE A 335 12.08 -22.90 1.88
C PHE A 335 12.39 -21.41 1.69
N ASN A 336 13.66 -21.02 1.64
CA ASN A 336 14.04 -19.68 1.22
C ASN A 336 13.55 -19.39 -0.23
N PRO A 337 13.33 -18.12 -0.61
CA PRO A 337 12.76 -17.76 -1.91
C PRO A 337 13.49 -18.33 -3.12
N THR A 338 14.82 -18.40 -3.08
CA THR A 338 15.65 -18.90 -4.21
C THR A 338 15.46 -20.40 -4.41
N ARG A 339 15.46 -21.17 -3.31
CA ARG A 339 15.21 -22.61 -3.35
C ARG A 339 13.78 -22.90 -3.79
N LEU A 340 12.81 -22.12 -3.30
CA LEU A 340 11.41 -22.27 -3.69
C LEU A 340 11.21 -22.10 -5.20
N ASP A 341 11.77 -21.05 -5.81
CA ASP A 341 11.74 -20.84 -7.27
C ASP A 341 12.39 -22.02 -8.02
N THR A 342 13.51 -22.55 -7.51
CA THR A 342 14.18 -23.71 -8.11
C THR A 342 13.31 -24.97 -8.08
N LEU A 343 12.65 -25.25 -6.94
CA LEU A 343 11.77 -26.42 -6.78
C LEU A 343 10.55 -26.34 -7.72
N VAL A 344 9.95 -25.15 -7.82
CA VAL A 344 8.81 -24.88 -8.70
C VAL A 344 9.21 -25.02 -10.18
N ARG A 345 10.32 -24.41 -10.61
CA ARG A 345 10.81 -24.49 -12.00
C ARG A 345 11.19 -25.90 -12.42
N SER A 346 11.78 -26.67 -11.52
CA SER A 346 12.19 -28.07 -11.80
C SER A 346 10.99 -29.00 -11.97
N ASN A 347 9.79 -28.60 -11.50
CA ASN A 347 8.55 -29.38 -11.55
C ASN A 347 7.42 -28.54 -12.18
N ILE A 348 7.75 -27.77 -13.24
CA ILE A 348 6.86 -26.76 -13.79
C ILE A 348 5.50 -27.32 -14.25
N THR A 349 5.44 -28.55 -14.76
CA THR A 349 4.19 -29.19 -15.18
C THR A 349 3.19 -29.30 -14.03
N LEU A 350 3.64 -29.64 -12.82
CA LEU A 350 2.78 -29.69 -11.64
C LEU A 350 2.31 -28.30 -11.23
N ALA A 351 3.21 -27.31 -11.26
CA ALA A 351 2.87 -25.92 -10.97
C ALA A 351 1.80 -25.38 -11.95
N ILE A 352 1.90 -25.73 -13.24
CA ILE A 352 0.89 -25.42 -14.25
C ILE A 352 -0.45 -26.08 -13.90
N SER A 353 -0.47 -27.37 -13.57
CA SER A 353 -1.72 -28.06 -13.22
C SER A 353 -2.42 -27.46 -12.00
N ILE A 354 -1.65 -27.05 -10.98
CA ILE A 354 -2.19 -26.36 -9.80
C ILE A 354 -2.73 -24.97 -10.17
N ALA A 355 -2.01 -24.21 -11.01
CA ALA A 355 -2.47 -22.90 -11.47
C ALA A 355 -3.74 -23.02 -12.35
N SER A 356 -3.84 -24.03 -13.19
CA SER A 356 -5.05 -24.34 -13.96
C SER A 356 -6.22 -24.72 -13.05
N LEU A 357 -5.98 -25.52 -12.00
CA LEU A 357 -7.01 -25.81 -11.00
C LEU A 357 -7.54 -24.53 -10.32
N PHE A 358 -6.65 -23.59 -10.01
CA PHE A 358 -7.04 -22.27 -9.47
C PHE A 358 -7.89 -21.48 -10.48
N GLN A 359 -7.48 -21.43 -11.75
CA GLN A 359 -8.25 -20.75 -12.81
C GLN A 359 -9.66 -21.34 -12.94
N ASP A 360 -9.77 -22.66 -13.04
CA ASP A 360 -11.05 -23.35 -13.18
C ASP A 360 -11.95 -23.11 -11.96
N ARG A 361 -11.37 -23.12 -10.74
CA ARG A 361 -12.12 -22.90 -9.49
C ARG A 361 -12.80 -21.54 -9.41
N PHE A 362 -12.18 -20.52 -9.98
CA PHE A 362 -12.65 -19.13 -9.92
C PHE A 362 -13.15 -18.57 -11.26
N ASN A 363 -13.33 -19.41 -12.27
CA ASN A 363 -13.85 -18.98 -13.57
C ASN A 363 -15.30 -18.47 -13.43
N PRO A 364 -15.59 -17.18 -13.67
CA PRO A 364 -16.94 -16.62 -13.49
C PRO A 364 -17.96 -17.20 -14.47
N SER A 365 -17.53 -17.66 -15.65
CA SER A 365 -18.42 -18.25 -16.65
C SER A 365 -18.80 -19.71 -16.36
N ASN A 366 -17.90 -20.45 -15.68
CA ASN A 366 -18.13 -21.84 -15.34
C ASN A 366 -17.27 -22.23 -14.10
N PRO A 367 -17.68 -21.83 -12.88
CA PRO A 367 -16.91 -22.09 -11.68
C PRO A 367 -16.91 -23.58 -11.34
N LEU A 368 -15.73 -24.14 -11.07
CA LEU A 368 -15.58 -25.55 -10.69
C LEU A 368 -16.39 -25.87 -9.42
N GLN A 369 -17.19 -26.93 -9.48
CA GLN A 369 -17.97 -27.38 -8.33
C GLN A 369 -17.07 -28.05 -7.29
N ASP A 370 -17.45 -27.98 -6.02
CA ASP A 370 -16.61 -28.47 -4.91
C ASP A 370 -16.30 -29.97 -5.01
N SER A 371 -17.25 -30.78 -5.49
CA SER A 371 -17.03 -32.23 -5.72
C SER A 371 -15.96 -32.51 -6.78
N GLU A 372 -15.99 -31.77 -7.89
CA GLU A 372 -15.01 -31.91 -8.97
C GLU A 372 -13.65 -31.34 -8.57
N TYR A 373 -13.63 -30.21 -7.87
CA TYR A 373 -12.42 -29.66 -7.28
C TYR A 373 -11.72 -30.67 -6.37
N ASN A 374 -12.48 -31.32 -5.48
CA ASN A 374 -11.94 -32.30 -4.54
C ASN A 374 -11.37 -33.52 -5.28
N ALA A 375 -12.04 -33.98 -6.34
CA ALA A 375 -11.55 -35.09 -7.17
C ALA A 375 -10.22 -34.72 -7.86
N ARG A 376 -10.16 -33.59 -8.57
CA ARG A 376 -8.92 -33.13 -9.24
C ARG A 376 -7.79 -32.85 -8.25
N THR A 377 -8.11 -32.34 -7.06
CA THR A 377 -7.12 -32.14 -6.00
C THR A 377 -6.54 -33.47 -5.50
N ALA A 378 -7.38 -34.50 -5.34
CA ALA A 378 -6.92 -35.83 -4.95
C ALA A 378 -6.01 -36.45 -6.02
N GLU A 379 -6.38 -36.34 -7.30
CA GLU A 379 -5.55 -36.77 -8.43
C GLU A 379 -4.19 -36.07 -8.45
N LEU A 380 -4.15 -34.76 -8.22
CA LEU A 380 -2.88 -34.02 -8.13
C LEU A 380 -2.04 -34.43 -6.92
N LYS A 381 -2.67 -34.70 -5.76
CA LYS A 381 -1.95 -35.22 -4.58
C LYS A 381 -1.32 -36.59 -4.86
N GLU A 382 -2.03 -37.49 -5.53
CA GLU A 382 -1.46 -38.77 -5.97
C GLU A 382 -0.32 -38.58 -6.97
N LEU A 383 -0.48 -37.67 -7.92
CA LEU A 383 0.55 -37.35 -8.91
C LEU A 383 1.82 -36.82 -8.24
N ILE A 384 1.70 -35.92 -7.24
CA ILE A 384 2.82 -35.39 -6.47
C ILE A 384 3.59 -36.54 -5.78
N VAL A 385 2.89 -37.47 -5.14
CA VAL A 385 3.51 -38.62 -4.46
C VAL A 385 4.27 -39.50 -5.45
N ASN A 386 3.72 -39.71 -6.64
CA ASN A 386 4.27 -40.63 -7.64
C ASN A 386 5.40 -40.05 -8.50
N THR A 387 5.47 -38.72 -8.66
CA THR A 387 6.37 -38.07 -9.65
C THR A 387 7.44 -37.17 -9.05
N VAL A 388 7.27 -36.70 -7.80
CA VAL A 388 8.22 -35.80 -7.16
C VAL A 388 9.13 -36.59 -6.22
N ASP A 389 10.44 -36.57 -6.46
CA ASP A 389 11.41 -37.30 -5.64
C ASP A 389 11.80 -36.57 -4.35
N LEU A 390 11.88 -35.23 -4.41
CA LEU A 390 12.32 -34.40 -3.29
C LEU A 390 11.16 -34.14 -2.31
N GLU A 391 11.37 -34.46 -1.02
CA GLU A 391 10.37 -34.24 0.03
C GLU A 391 10.01 -32.75 0.20
N ASP A 392 11.01 -31.85 0.08
CA ASP A 392 10.77 -30.41 0.10
C ASP A 392 9.85 -29.98 -1.04
N ALA A 393 10.02 -30.53 -2.25
CA ALA A 393 9.16 -30.22 -3.39
C ALA A 393 7.73 -30.76 -3.19
N ARG A 394 7.58 -31.98 -2.64
CA ARG A 394 6.26 -32.52 -2.27
C ARG A 394 5.55 -31.62 -1.27
N THR A 395 6.28 -31.13 -0.26
CA THR A 395 5.76 -30.19 0.73
C THR A 395 5.28 -28.90 0.06
N VAL A 396 6.09 -28.32 -0.83
CA VAL A 396 5.74 -27.10 -1.59
C VAL A 396 4.43 -27.28 -2.35
N PHE A 397 4.29 -28.34 -3.15
CA PHE A 397 3.10 -28.52 -3.98
C PHE A 397 1.84 -28.88 -3.18
N ASN A 398 1.97 -29.62 -2.07
CA ASN A 398 0.84 -29.86 -1.18
C ASN A 398 0.35 -28.55 -0.53
N VAL A 399 1.26 -27.71 -0.05
CA VAL A 399 0.87 -26.41 0.54
C VAL A 399 0.38 -25.43 -0.54
N MET A 400 0.85 -25.52 -1.79
CA MET A 400 0.23 -24.78 -2.90
C MET A 400 -1.23 -25.18 -3.10
N LEU A 401 -1.56 -26.48 -3.07
CA LEU A 401 -2.95 -26.94 -3.16
C LEU A 401 -3.78 -26.47 -1.96
N ASP A 402 -3.22 -26.51 -0.76
CA ASP A 402 -3.89 -25.98 0.45
C ASP A 402 -4.14 -24.46 0.32
N ALA A 403 -3.21 -23.72 -0.31
CA ALA A 403 -3.39 -22.30 -0.59
C ALA A 403 -4.49 -22.03 -1.63
N VAL A 404 -4.61 -22.86 -2.68
CA VAL A 404 -5.73 -22.79 -3.64
C VAL A 404 -7.07 -23.00 -2.92
N ASP A 405 -7.15 -23.96 -1.99
CA ASP A 405 -8.38 -24.22 -1.24
C ASP A 405 -8.77 -23.07 -0.30
N ALA A 406 -7.75 -22.45 0.32
CA ALA A 406 -7.91 -21.33 1.22
C ALA A 406 -8.47 -20.08 0.52
N VAL A 407 -8.23 -19.87 -0.77
CA VAL A 407 -8.76 -18.71 -1.48
C VAL A 407 -10.29 -18.76 -1.53
N LYS A 408 -10.94 -17.64 -1.19
CA LYS A 408 -12.41 -17.47 -1.19
C LYS A 408 -12.89 -16.49 -2.25
N ARG A 409 -12.07 -15.48 -2.61
CA ARG A 409 -12.31 -14.56 -3.74
C ARG A 409 -10.99 -14.17 -4.40
N THR A 410 -11.03 -13.90 -5.70
CA THR A 410 -9.88 -13.34 -6.43
C THR A 410 -10.33 -12.45 -7.59
N ASN A 411 -9.53 -11.43 -7.92
CA ASN A 411 -9.78 -10.51 -9.03
C ASN A 411 -9.16 -11.00 -10.37
N LEU A 412 -8.75 -12.26 -10.45
CA LEU A 412 -8.01 -12.85 -11.58
C LEU A 412 -8.66 -12.60 -12.96
N PHE A 413 -9.98 -12.52 -13.04
CA PHE A 413 -10.72 -12.37 -14.29
C PHE A 413 -11.07 -10.91 -14.63
N ILE A 414 -10.59 -9.95 -13.83
CA ILE A 414 -10.66 -8.52 -14.15
C ILE A 414 -9.46 -8.18 -15.05
N GLU A 415 -9.74 -7.85 -16.32
CA GLU A 415 -8.73 -7.66 -17.37
C GLU A 415 -7.81 -6.46 -17.12
N ASP A 416 -8.33 -5.39 -16.53
CA ASP A 416 -7.63 -4.10 -16.31
C ASP A 416 -7.14 -3.93 -14.87
N ARG A 417 -7.07 -5.02 -14.09
CA ARG A 417 -6.61 -4.99 -12.69
C ARG A 417 -5.14 -4.52 -12.56
N TYR A 418 -4.83 -3.88 -11.43
CA TYR A 418 -3.48 -3.36 -11.16
C TYR A 418 -2.56 -4.35 -10.43
N ALA A 419 -3.11 -5.40 -9.84
CA ALA A 419 -2.38 -6.47 -9.16
C ALA A 419 -3.32 -7.67 -8.97
N LEU A 420 -2.76 -8.86 -8.72
CA LEU A 420 -3.53 -10.04 -8.35
C LEU A 420 -3.84 -9.98 -6.85
N SER A 421 -5.12 -10.02 -6.50
CA SER A 421 -5.61 -10.00 -5.13
C SER A 421 -6.35 -11.31 -4.83
N MET A 422 -6.07 -11.87 -3.65
CA MET A 422 -6.66 -13.09 -3.14
C MET A 422 -7.17 -12.84 -1.71
N ARG A 423 -8.48 -12.98 -1.52
CA ARG A 423 -9.08 -13.03 -0.19
C ARG A 423 -9.03 -14.46 0.31
N ILE A 424 -8.21 -14.74 1.31
CA ILE A 424 -7.89 -16.10 1.77
C ILE A 424 -8.46 -16.39 3.15
N ASP A 425 -8.73 -17.67 3.40
CA ASP A 425 -8.97 -18.22 4.72
C ASP A 425 -7.67 -18.12 5.55
N PRO A 426 -7.70 -17.40 6.68
CA PRO A 426 -6.52 -17.18 7.51
C PRO A 426 -5.95 -18.45 8.13
N SER A 427 -6.74 -19.53 8.25
CA SER A 427 -6.30 -20.79 8.87
C SER A 427 -5.07 -21.40 8.18
N LEU A 428 -4.86 -21.12 6.89
CA LEU A 428 -3.66 -21.48 6.14
C LEU A 428 -2.37 -20.95 6.79
N LEU A 429 -2.42 -19.75 7.38
CA LEU A 429 -1.26 -19.04 7.91
C LEU A 429 -1.17 -19.10 9.44
N THR A 430 -2.09 -19.81 10.09
CA THR A 430 -2.10 -20.02 11.55
C THR A 430 -0.98 -20.97 11.96
N THR A 431 -0.22 -20.58 12.98
CA THR A 431 0.92 -21.33 13.53
C THR A 431 0.97 -21.10 15.04
N ASP A 432 1.81 -21.84 15.78
CA ASP A 432 1.98 -21.63 17.22
C ASP A 432 2.42 -20.19 17.57
N ASP A 433 3.20 -19.55 16.70
CA ASP A 433 3.63 -18.15 16.84
C ASP A 433 2.51 -17.13 16.51
N ARG A 434 1.39 -17.60 15.94
CA ARG A 434 0.24 -16.80 15.50
C ARG A 434 -1.06 -17.42 16.04
N PRO A 435 -1.25 -17.44 17.38
CA PRO A 435 -2.26 -18.28 18.01
C PRO A 435 -3.70 -17.80 17.75
N GLU A 436 -3.90 -16.50 17.56
CA GLU A 436 -5.22 -15.92 17.31
C GLU A 436 -5.48 -15.92 15.81
N CYS A 437 -6.46 -16.69 15.34
CA CYS A 437 -6.82 -16.73 13.92
C CYS A 437 -7.52 -15.41 13.52
N PRO A 438 -7.03 -14.67 12.51
CA PRO A 438 -7.74 -13.50 12.00
C PRO A 438 -9.16 -13.83 11.52
N PHE A 439 -10.02 -12.82 11.40
CA PHE A 439 -11.30 -12.94 10.66
C PHE A 439 -11.04 -13.04 9.16
N GLY A 440 -9.97 -12.39 8.69
CA GLY A 440 -9.34 -12.84 7.48
C GLY A 440 -8.30 -11.93 6.87
N VAL A 441 -7.87 -12.32 5.68
CA VAL A 441 -6.61 -11.88 5.09
C VAL A 441 -6.79 -11.66 3.60
N PHE A 442 -6.36 -10.50 3.12
CA PHE A 442 -6.13 -10.25 1.70
C PHE A 442 -4.62 -10.38 1.44
N PHE A 443 -4.25 -11.12 0.42
CA PHE A 443 -2.90 -11.14 -0.12
C PHE A 443 -2.91 -10.54 -1.53
N VAL A 444 -2.04 -9.58 -1.78
CA VAL A 444 -1.95 -8.88 -3.06
C VAL A 444 -0.53 -8.98 -3.61
N HIS A 445 -0.41 -9.51 -4.81
CA HIS A 445 0.84 -9.67 -5.56
C HIS A 445 0.83 -8.75 -6.78
N GLY A 446 1.85 -7.91 -6.92
CA GLY A 446 1.96 -7.00 -8.06
C GLY A 446 3.40 -6.62 -8.39
N ARG A 447 3.58 -5.74 -9.39
CA ARG A 447 4.92 -5.37 -9.88
C ARG A 447 5.80 -4.75 -8.80
N ASP A 448 6.87 -5.46 -8.46
CA ASP A 448 7.85 -5.07 -7.46
C ASP A 448 7.28 -4.96 -6.03
N PHE A 449 6.17 -5.64 -5.71
CA PHE A 449 5.67 -5.70 -4.33
C PHE A 449 4.81 -6.93 -4.01
N ASN A 450 4.78 -7.27 -2.73
CA ASN A 450 3.75 -8.11 -2.13
C ASN A 450 3.12 -7.35 -0.97
N GLY A 451 1.84 -7.59 -0.69
CA GLY A 451 1.18 -6.97 0.45
C GLY A 451 0.13 -7.86 1.09
N PHE A 452 -0.08 -7.64 2.39
CA PHE A 452 -1.17 -8.25 3.14
C PHE A 452 -2.06 -7.19 3.76
N HIS A 453 -3.37 -7.42 3.78
CA HIS A 453 -4.29 -6.76 4.72
C HIS A 453 -4.90 -7.81 5.64
N VAL A 454 -4.55 -7.75 6.93
CA VAL A 454 -5.01 -8.68 7.97
C VAL A 454 -6.04 -7.98 8.83
N ARG A 455 -7.16 -8.67 9.14
CA ARG A 455 -8.26 -8.13 9.94
C ARG A 455 -8.80 -9.16 10.93
N PHE A 456 -9.13 -8.71 12.14
CA PHE A 456 -9.65 -9.57 13.22
C PHE A 456 -11.17 -9.54 13.37
N ARG A 457 -11.88 -8.67 12.65
CA ARG A 457 -13.35 -8.61 12.60
C ARG A 457 -13.87 -8.23 11.21
N ASP A 458 -15.17 -8.45 11.00
CA ASP A 458 -15.97 -8.12 9.82
C ASP A 458 -16.12 -6.61 9.56
N ILE A 459 -16.07 -5.83 10.62
CA ILE A 459 -15.87 -4.37 10.61
C ILE A 459 -14.53 -4.13 11.28
N SER A 460 -13.54 -3.65 10.54
CA SER A 460 -12.20 -3.43 11.08
C SER A 460 -11.54 -2.22 10.46
N ARG A 461 -10.71 -1.55 11.26
CA ARG A 461 -9.95 -0.38 10.83
C ARG A 461 -8.47 -0.59 11.05
N GLY A 462 -7.63 -0.05 10.15
CA GLY A 462 -6.20 -0.27 10.22
C GLY A 462 -5.32 0.60 9.34
N GLY A 463 -4.09 0.83 9.79
CA GLY A 463 -3.11 1.61 9.03
C GLY A 463 -2.58 0.84 7.81
N VAL A 464 -2.31 1.55 6.71
CA VAL A 464 -1.57 1.04 5.54
C VAL A 464 -0.12 1.44 5.69
N ARG A 465 0.78 0.46 5.75
CA ARG A 465 2.23 0.66 5.85
C ARG A 465 2.90 0.21 4.57
N ALA A 466 3.67 1.08 3.94
CA ALA A 466 4.56 0.68 2.84
C ALA A 466 6.00 0.58 3.33
N ILE A 467 6.55 -0.63 3.32
CA ILE A 467 7.91 -0.95 3.73
C ILE A 467 8.79 -0.85 2.48
N HIS A 468 9.73 0.10 2.46
CA HIS A 468 10.68 0.28 1.35
C HIS A 468 12.12 0.06 1.84
N PRO A 469 12.64 -1.18 1.75
CA PRO A 469 13.98 -1.51 2.17
C PRO A 469 15.04 -0.78 1.33
N LYS A 470 16.15 -0.38 1.98
CA LYS A 470 17.24 0.34 1.29
C LYS A 470 18.07 -0.54 0.35
N GLY A 471 18.01 -1.86 0.51
CA GLY A 471 18.81 -2.82 -0.24
C GLY A 471 18.23 -4.22 -0.22
N ILE A 472 18.81 -5.11 -1.04
CA ILE A 472 18.26 -6.45 -1.28
C ILE A 472 18.31 -7.34 -0.02
N GLU A 473 19.35 -7.20 0.81
CA GLU A 473 19.48 -7.99 2.04
C GLU A 473 18.36 -7.70 3.03
N GLN A 474 18.06 -6.42 3.25
CA GLN A 474 16.94 -6.01 4.09
C GLN A 474 15.62 -6.49 3.47
N PHE A 475 15.46 -6.35 2.15
CA PHE A 475 14.26 -6.83 1.47
C PHE A 475 14.02 -8.33 1.67
N THR A 476 15.05 -9.17 1.53
CA THR A 476 14.91 -10.62 1.76
C THR A 476 14.46 -10.92 3.19
N HIS A 477 15.01 -10.22 4.19
CA HIS A 477 14.59 -10.41 5.58
C HIS A 477 13.13 -9.97 5.83
N GLU A 478 12.72 -8.82 5.27
CA GLU A 478 11.34 -8.34 5.38
C GLU A 478 10.36 -9.27 4.64
N GLN A 479 10.77 -9.84 3.51
CA GLN A 479 9.96 -10.75 2.71
C GLN A 479 9.54 -11.99 3.52
N GLU A 480 10.43 -12.56 4.32
CA GLU A 480 10.15 -13.76 5.14
C GLU A 480 9.23 -13.49 6.35
N ARG A 481 9.02 -12.23 6.71
CA ARG A 481 8.22 -11.80 7.87
C ARG A 481 7.08 -10.84 7.53
N LEU A 482 6.80 -10.63 6.26
CA LEU A 482 5.81 -9.65 5.79
C LEU A 482 4.43 -9.90 6.41
N TYR A 483 3.98 -11.15 6.44
CA TYR A 483 2.71 -11.49 7.09
C TYR A 483 2.77 -11.33 8.61
N ASP A 484 3.90 -11.62 9.26
CA ASP A 484 4.06 -11.41 10.71
C ASP A 484 3.95 -9.93 11.08
N GLU A 485 4.54 -9.06 10.27
CA GLU A 485 4.44 -7.60 10.44
C GLU A 485 2.97 -7.15 10.37
N ALA A 486 2.24 -7.57 9.33
CA ALA A 486 0.83 -7.25 9.19
C ALA A 486 -0.02 -7.84 10.34
N TYR A 487 0.22 -9.11 10.70
CA TYR A 487 -0.50 -9.83 11.75
C TYR A 487 -0.30 -9.20 13.12
N ASN A 488 0.95 -9.00 13.54
CA ASN A 488 1.28 -8.47 14.86
C ASN A 488 0.73 -7.05 15.05
N LEU A 489 0.80 -6.22 14.02
CA LEU A 489 0.24 -4.87 14.05
C LEU A 489 -1.28 -4.87 14.04
N ALA A 490 -1.92 -5.73 13.25
CA ALA A 490 -3.38 -5.89 13.25
C ALA A 490 -3.89 -6.39 14.60
N PHE A 491 -3.17 -7.33 15.23
CA PHE A 491 -3.50 -7.84 16.56
C PHE A 491 -3.32 -6.77 17.65
N ALA A 492 -2.24 -5.98 17.58
CA ALA A 492 -2.05 -4.84 18.46
C ALA A 492 -3.20 -3.83 18.31
N GLN A 493 -3.71 -3.60 17.10
CA GLN A 493 -4.90 -2.78 16.91
C GLN A 493 -6.17 -3.43 17.45
N GLN A 494 -6.33 -4.75 17.35
CA GLN A 494 -7.47 -5.47 17.93
C GLN A 494 -7.55 -5.25 19.44
N LEU A 495 -6.39 -5.20 20.12
CA LEU A 495 -6.33 -4.89 21.56
C LEU A 495 -6.64 -3.42 21.88
N LYS A 496 -6.38 -2.49 20.95
CA LYS A 496 -6.64 -1.06 21.14
C LYS A 496 -8.10 -0.69 20.89
N ASN A 497 -8.73 -1.30 19.89
CA ASN A 497 -10.05 -0.92 19.40
C ASN A 497 -11.20 -1.44 20.30
N LYS A 498 -10.93 -1.65 21.60
CA LYS A 498 -11.90 -2.16 22.58
C LYS A 498 -13.05 -1.18 22.86
N ASP A 499 -12.82 0.12 22.64
CA ASP A 499 -13.76 1.21 22.92
C ASP A 499 -14.62 1.64 21.72
N ILE A 500 -14.36 1.09 20.54
CA ILE A 500 -14.93 1.55 19.27
C ILE A 500 -15.58 0.39 18.50
N PRO A 501 -16.49 0.67 17.55
CA PRO A 501 -17.22 -0.36 16.81
C PRO A 501 -16.31 -1.31 16.02
N GLU A 502 -15.17 -0.84 15.54
CA GLU A 502 -14.30 -1.59 14.63
C GLU A 502 -13.34 -2.53 15.37
N GLY A 503 -13.10 -3.72 14.83
CA GLY A 503 -11.93 -4.54 15.18
C GLY A 503 -10.63 -4.00 14.60
N GLY A 504 -9.51 -4.65 14.94
CA GLY A 504 -8.19 -4.31 14.45
C GLY A 504 -7.91 -4.85 13.05
N SER A 505 -7.33 -4.02 12.19
CA SER A 505 -6.71 -4.47 10.95
C SER A 505 -5.36 -3.77 10.71
N LYS A 506 -4.63 -4.26 9.70
CA LYS A 506 -3.42 -3.62 9.20
C LYS A 506 -3.15 -4.05 7.77
N ALA A 507 -2.71 -3.11 6.93
CA ALA A 507 -2.07 -3.43 5.68
C ALA A 507 -0.55 -3.22 5.77
N ALA A 508 0.23 -4.18 5.28
CA ALA A 508 1.68 -4.07 5.11
C ALA A 508 2.04 -4.40 3.66
N ILE A 509 2.75 -3.50 3.00
CA ILE A 509 3.12 -3.58 1.58
C ILE A 509 4.65 -3.56 1.51
N LEU A 510 5.27 -4.68 1.17
CA LEU A 510 6.71 -4.76 0.97
C LEU A 510 7.05 -4.42 -0.46
N VAL A 511 7.72 -3.29 -0.66
CA VAL A 511 8.14 -2.78 -1.96
C VAL A 511 9.60 -3.19 -2.20
N HIS A 512 9.89 -3.78 -3.35
CA HIS A 512 11.26 -4.09 -3.75
C HIS A 512 12.13 -2.82 -3.76
N PRO A 513 13.44 -2.88 -3.47
CA PRO A 513 14.30 -1.68 -3.42
C PRO A 513 14.25 -0.82 -4.70
N ASN A 514 14.14 -1.47 -5.87
CA ASN A 514 14.01 -0.80 -7.18
C ASN A 514 12.55 -0.43 -7.54
N GLY A 515 11.59 -0.77 -6.68
CA GLY A 515 10.18 -0.47 -6.85
C GLY A 515 9.84 0.96 -6.46
N ARG A 516 8.59 1.37 -6.75
CA ARG A 516 8.06 2.70 -6.40
C ARG A 516 6.92 2.55 -5.41
N VAL A 517 7.08 3.15 -4.23
CA VAL A 517 6.08 3.08 -3.14
C VAL A 517 4.70 3.53 -3.60
N SER A 518 4.59 4.70 -4.22
CA SER A 518 3.31 5.25 -4.69
C SER A 518 2.57 4.29 -5.63
N ARG A 519 3.27 3.74 -6.62
CA ARG A 519 2.70 2.75 -7.57
C ARG A 519 2.22 1.49 -6.85
N SER A 520 3.01 0.96 -5.91
CA SER A 520 2.67 -0.25 -5.18
C SER A 520 1.47 -0.05 -4.25
N VAL A 521 1.39 1.09 -3.55
CA VAL A 521 0.23 1.45 -2.72
C VAL A 521 -1.02 1.59 -3.58
N LYS A 522 -0.94 2.31 -4.71
CA LYS A 522 -2.05 2.46 -5.66
C LYS A 522 -2.55 1.11 -6.19
N ALA A 523 -1.63 0.23 -6.60
CA ALA A 523 -1.97 -1.11 -7.06
C ALA A 523 -2.61 -1.96 -5.96
N PHE A 524 -2.05 -1.94 -4.75
CA PHE A 524 -2.57 -2.65 -3.58
C PHE A 524 -4.01 -2.24 -3.27
N VAL A 525 -4.26 -0.93 -3.10
CA VAL A 525 -5.58 -0.42 -2.73
C VAL A 525 -6.59 -0.63 -3.86
N ASN A 526 -6.20 -0.41 -5.13
CA ASN A 526 -7.08 -0.70 -6.25
C ASN A 526 -7.51 -2.17 -6.27
N SER A 527 -6.57 -3.09 -6.06
CA SER A 527 -6.87 -4.52 -6.07
C SER A 527 -7.56 -5.04 -4.81
N LEU A 528 -7.51 -4.27 -3.72
CA LEU A 528 -8.43 -4.47 -2.59
C LEU A 528 -9.85 -4.04 -2.97
N LEU A 529 -10.00 -2.86 -3.59
CA LEU A 529 -11.27 -2.34 -4.08
C LEU A 529 -11.94 -3.30 -5.07
N ASP A 530 -11.18 -3.96 -5.95
CA ASP A 530 -11.70 -4.99 -6.86
C ASP A 530 -12.54 -6.06 -6.12
N LEU A 531 -12.15 -6.45 -4.89
CA LEU A 531 -12.81 -7.52 -4.15
C LEU A 531 -13.91 -7.06 -3.19
N ILE A 532 -13.95 -5.78 -2.82
CA ILE A 532 -14.89 -5.25 -1.81
C ILE A 532 -15.94 -4.30 -2.38
N THR A 533 -15.80 -3.89 -3.63
CA THR A 533 -16.71 -2.94 -4.27
C THR A 533 -17.90 -3.68 -4.88
N PRO A 534 -19.15 -3.23 -4.65
CA PRO A 534 -20.35 -3.92 -5.11
C PRO A 534 -20.74 -3.59 -6.57
N GLU A 535 -19.85 -2.94 -7.33
CA GLU A 535 -20.11 -2.57 -8.71
C GLU A 535 -20.31 -3.82 -9.60
N GLU A 536 -21.45 -3.91 -10.28
CA GLU A 536 -21.85 -5.11 -11.03
C GLU A 536 -20.83 -5.50 -12.13
N GLN A 537 -20.21 -4.52 -12.80
CA GLN A 537 -19.20 -4.77 -13.83
C GLN A 537 -17.95 -5.48 -13.29
N THR A 538 -17.61 -5.21 -12.02
CA THR A 538 -16.49 -5.80 -11.30
C THR A 538 -16.93 -7.12 -10.65
N ASN A 539 -18.07 -7.11 -9.95
CA ASN A 539 -18.58 -8.24 -9.17
C ASN A 539 -18.97 -9.44 -10.05
N SER A 540 -19.51 -9.22 -11.26
CA SER A 540 -19.83 -10.29 -12.22
C SER A 540 -18.60 -11.08 -12.69
N LYS A 541 -17.38 -10.56 -12.48
CA LYS A 541 -16.11 -11.23 -12.81
C LYS A 541 -15.49 -11.96 -11.61
N ILE A 542 -16.16 -11.98 -10.46
CA ILE A 542 -15.64 -12.56 -9.22
C ILE A 542 -16.56 -13.70 -8.78
N VAL A 543 -15.98 -14.87 -8.54
CA VAL A 543 -16.67 -15.98 -7.90
C VAL A 543 -16.57 -15.79 -6.38
N ASP A 544 -17.69 -15.47 -5.74
CA ASP A 544 -17.77 -15.30 -4.27
C ASP A 544 -18.07 -16.63 -3.56
N ARG A 545 -17.09 -17.12 -2.80
CA ARG A 545 -17.21 -18.29 -1.93
C ARG A 545 -17.17 -17.93 -0.43
N LEU A 546 -17.23 -16.64 -0.10
CA LEU A 546 -17.31 -16.14 1.27
C LEU A 546 -18.76 -15.92 1.72
N HIS A 547 -19.64 -15.51 0.81
CA HIS A 547 -21.06 -15.21 1.06
C HIS A 547 -21.29 -14.16 2.14
N HIS A 548 -20.32 -13.25 2.33
CA HIS A 548 -20.35 -12.20 3.34
C HIS A 548 -19.83 -10.87 2.78
N LYS A 549 -20.55 -9.78 3.05
CA LYS A 549 -20.11 -8.43 2.65
C LYS A 549 -18.97 -7.96 3.55
N GLU A 550 -17.91 -7.39 2.98
CA GLU A 550 -16.78 -6.90 3.76
C GLU A 550 -16.70 -5.38 3.69
N LEU A 551 -16.73 -4.72 4.86
CA LEU A 551 -16.41 -3.31 5.00
C LEU A 551 -14.99 -3.18 5.56
N ILE A 552 -14.19 -2.31 4.97
CA ILE A 552 -12.78 -2.10 5.34
C ILE A 552 -12.56 -0.61 5.51
N TYR A 553 -11.87 -0.24 6.59
CA TYR A 553 -11.43 1.13 6.81
C TYR A 553 -9.91 1.17 6.96
N LEU A 554 -9.30 2.09 6.26
CA LEU A 554 -7.86 2.30 6.18
C LEU A 554 -7.49 3.59 6.93
N GLY A 555 -6.23 3.69 7.33
CA GLY A 555 -5.62 4.93 7.80
C GLY A 555 -4.16 5.00 7.35
N PRO A 556 -3.51 6.15 7.46
CA PRO A 556 -2.11 6.27 7.07
C PRO A 556 -1.18 5.62 8.11
N ASP A 557 -0.03 5.16 7.63
CA ASP A 557 1.14 4.77 8.42
C ASP A 557 2.40 5.12 7.60
N GLU A 558 3.53 4.47 7.86
CA GLU A 558 4.81 4.70 7.19
C GLU A 558 4.69 4.75 5.66
N ASN A 559 5.28 5.78 5.07
CA ASN A 559 5.36 6.05 3.63
C ASN A 559 3.99 6.22 2.92
N ILE A 560 2.94 6.60 3.65
CA ILE A 560 1.67 7.07 3.09
C ILE A 560 1.60 8.59 3.15
N THR A 561 1.58 9.25 1.99
CA THR A 561 1.56 10.71 1.88
C THR A 561 0.12 11.26 1.79
N PRO A 562 -0.10 12.55 2.08
CA PRO A 562 -1.38 13.24 1.83
C PRO A 562 -1.96 12.97 0.43
N GLU A 563 -1.14 13.04 -0.62
CA GLU A 563 -1.58 12.82 -2.00
C GLU A 563 -2.06 11.38 -2.23
N LEU A 564 -1.46 10.40 -1.55
CA LEU A 564 -1.92 9.01 -1.60
C LEU A 564 -3.24 8.84 -0.84
N ILE A 565 -3.44 9.54 0.27
CA ILE A 565 -4.72 9.52 1.02
C ILE A 565 -5.85 10.03 0.12
N ASP A 566 -5.64 11.18 -0.53
CA ASP A 566 -6.63 11.76 -1.45
C ASP A 566 -6.89 10.85 -2.65
N TRP A 567 -5.83 10.26 -3.22
CA TRP A 567 -5.97 9.29 -4.31
C TRP A 567 -6.79 8.06 -3.89
N VAL A 568 -6.62 7.54 -2.67
CA VAL A 568 -7.41 6.37 -2.20
C VAL A 568 -8.90 6.71 -2.15
N VAL A 569 -9.26 7.88 -1.63
CA VAL A 569 -10.65 8.34 -1.54
C VAL A 569 -11.24 8.60 -2.92
N ASP A 570 -10.51 9.29 -3.80
CA ASP A 570 -10.96 9.52 -5.17
C ASP A 570 -11.12 8.22 -5.95
N ARG A 571 -10.17 7.29 -5.80
CA ARG A 571 -10.24 5.98 -6.45
C ARG A 571 -11.43 5.18 -5.96
N ALA A 572 -11.70 5.17 -4.65
CA ALA A 572 -12.88 4.53 -4.08
C ALA A 572 -14.18 5.09 -4.67
N ARG A 573 -14.26 6.43 -4.82
CA ARG A 573 -15.41 7.10 -5.43
C ARG A 573 -15.59 6.69 -6.90
N ARG A 574 -14.51 6.71 -7.69
CA ARG A 574 -14.53 6.30 -9.12
C ARG A 574 -14.94 4.85 -9.31
N ARG A 575 -14.57 3.96 -8.37
CA ARG A 575 -14.96 2.54 -8.40
C ARG A 575 -16.39 2.30 -7.90
N GLY A 576 -17.08 3.31 -7.38
CA GLY A 576 -18.42 3.13 -6.82
C GLY A 576 -18.43 2.43 -5.45
N TYR A 577 -17.35 2.57 -4.67
CA TYR A 577 -17.35 2.13 -3.28
C TYR A 577 -18.42 2.91 -2.48
N PRO A 578 -19.28 2.26 -1.68
CA PRO A 578 -20.45 2.91 -1.09
C PRO A 578 -20.15 4.12 -0.18
N MET A 579 -19.02 4.09 0.53
CA MET A 579 -18.63 5.13 1.50
C MET A 579 -17.17 5.53 1.25
N PRO A 580 -16.88 6.22 0.13
CA PRO A 580 -15.51 6.44 -0.33
C PRO A 580 -14.70 7.32 0.63
N THR A 581 -15.35 8.29 1.28
CA THR A 581 -14.76 9.20 2.28
C THR A 581 -14.42 8.49 3.60
N ALA A 582 -15.14 7.42 3.94
CA ALA A 582 -14.90 6.62 5.13
C ALA A 582 -13.81 5.56 4.91
N LEU A 583 -13.51 5.17 3.66
CA LEU A 583 -12.51 4.15 3.35
C LEU A 583 -11.13 4.51 3.90
N MET A 584 -10.76 5.80 3.95
CA MET A 584 -9.48 6.27 4.47
C MET A 584 -9.69 7.42 5.46
N SER A 585 -9.12 7.28 6.65
CA SER A 585 -9.11 8.30 7.71
C SER A 585 -7.89 9.23 7.61
N SER A 586 -7.88 10.30 8.41
CA SER A 586 -6.82 11.32 8.48
C SER A 586 -6.62 12.09 7.17
N LYS A 587 -7.73 12.36 6.47
CA LYS A 587 -7.73 13.13 5.23
C LYS A 587 -7.20 14.56 5.46
N PRO A 588 -6.36 15.10 4.58
CA PRO A 588 -6.06 16.54 4.56
C PRO A 588 -7.36 17.34 4.41
N GLY A 589 -7.50 18.45 5.13
CA GLY A 589 -8.74 19.24 5.09
C GLY A 589 -9.88 18.57 5.86
N ALA A 590 -10.74 17.81 5.19
CA ALA A 590 -11.96 17.22 5.74
C ALA A 590 -11.73 15.93 6.56
N GLY A 591 -10.78 15.99 7.50
CA GLY A 591 -10.46 14.94 8.46
C GLY A 591 -9.86 15.52 9.74
N ILE A 592 -9.45 14.66 10.67
CA ILE A 592 -8.76 15.07 11.89
C ILE A 592 -7.28 14.74 11.77
N ASN A 593 -6.43 15.77 11.67
CA ASN A 593 -4.99 15.58 11.62
C ASN A 593 -4.45 15.24 13.01
N HIS A 594 -3.84 14.07 13.17
CA HIS A 594 -3.38 13.59 14.46
C HIS A 594 -2.25 14.45 15.06
N LYS A 595 -1.35 14.97 14.22
CA LYS A 595 -0.22 15.82 14.64
C LYS A 595 -0.69 17.22 15.02
N GLU A 596 -1.63 17.78 14.28
CA GLU A 596 -2.21 19.10 14.56
C GLU A 596 -2.86 19.13 15.96
N PHE A 597 -3.67 18.12 16.28
CA PHE A 597 -4.42 18.10 17.54
C PHE A 597 -3.73 17.33 18.69
N GLY A 598 -2.66 16.58 18.40
CA GLY A 598 -1.93 15.81 19.40
C GLY A 598 -2.74 14.66 20.00
N VAL A 599 -3.64 14.05 19.22
CA VAL A 599 -4.68 13.12 19.70
C VAL A 599 -4.11 11.90 20.44
N THR A 600 -2.96 11.38 20.01
CA THR A 600 -2.30 10.24 20.65
C THR A 600 -1.67 10.67 21.98
N SER A 601 -1.02 11.83 21.99
CA SER A 601 -0.31 12.37 23.16
C SER A 601 -1.27 12.78 24.28
N GLU A 602 -2.48 13.23 23.95
CA GLU A 602 -3.56 13.45 24.93
C GLU A 602 -3.83 12.20 25.77
N GLY A 603 -3.90 11.02 25.13
CA GLY A 603 -4.03 9.74 25.82
C GLY A 603 -2.83 9.46 26.72
N VAL A 604 -1.63 9.54 26.16
CA VAL A 604 -0.38 9.26 26.89
C VAL A 604 -0.25 10.12 28.15
N VAL A 605 -0.55 11.41 28.06
CA VAL A 605 -0.46 12.33 29.22
C VAL A 605 -1.56 12.06 30.24
N VAL A 606 -2.78 11.68 29.83
CA VAL A 606 -3.83 11.25 30.78
C VAL A 606 -3.41 9.99 31.55
N PHE A 607 -2.80 9.01 30.88
CA PHE A 607 -2.28 7.82 31.56
C PHE A 607 -1.10 8.15 32.50
N LEU A 608 -0.23 9.09 32.09
CA LEU A 608 0.84 9.61 32.93
C LEU A 608 0.30 10.27 34.21
N ASP A 609 -0.70 11.15 34.10
CA ASP A 609 -1.34 11.82 35.24
C ASP A 609 -1.85 10.81 36.27
N THR A 610 -2.68 9.86 35.83
CA THR A 610 -3.25 8.84 36.71
C THR A 610 -2.18 7.98 37.36
N ALA A 611 -1.14 7.61 36.61
CA ALA A 611 -0.07 6.76 37.11
C ALA A 611 0.87 7.50 38.10
N LEU A 612 1.14 8.79 37.87
CA LEU A 612 1.85 9.63 38.84
C LEU A 612 1.09 9.73 40.16
N ARG A 613 -0.23 9.98 40.10
CA ARG A 613 -1.10 10.01 41.28
C ARG A 613 -1.12 8.67 42.02
N ALA A 614 -1.15 7.56 41.28
CA ALA A 614 -1.07 6.21 41.86
C ALA A 614 0.29 5.94 42.55
N GLN A 615 1.36 6.62 42.13
CA GLN A 615 2.68 6.61 42.79
C GLN A 615 2.81 7.65 43.92
N GLY A 616 1.76 8.39 44.24
CA GLY A 616 1.76 9.42 45.28
C GLY A 616 2.34 10.77 44.83
N ILE A 617 2.60 10.96 43.53
CA ILE A 617 3.00 12.25 42.95
C ILE A 617 1.74 12.96 42.44
N ASN A 618 1.40 14.11 43.02
CA ASN A 618 0.32 14.95 42.50
C ASN A 618 0.90 15.98 41.51
N PRO A 619 0.74 15.79 40.18
CA PRO A 619 1.38 16.65 39.18
C PRO A 619 0.80 18.09 39.15
N ASP A 620 -0.35 18.32 39.78
CA ASP A 620 -0.93 19.67 39.92
C ASP A 620 -0.15 20.53 40.94
N THR A 621 0.51 19.89 41.91
CA THR A 621 1.12 20.57 43.07
C THR A 621 2.59 20.25 43.28
N CYS A 622 3.10 19.17 42.68
CA CYS A 622 4.46 18.69 42.85
C CYS A 622 5.21 18.76 41.52
N ASP A 623 6.49 19.12 41.57
CA ASP A 623 7.42 18.92 40.46
C ASP A 623 7.61 17.43 40.20
N PHE A 624 7.76 17.05 38.94
CA PHE A 624 8.09 15.68 38.51
C PHE A 624 9.00 15.70 37.29
N THR A 625 9.74 14.62 37.11
CA THR A 625 10.78 14.49 36.08
C THR A 625 10.43 13.44 35.06
N VAL A 626 10.67 13.73 33.78
CA VAL A 626 10.42 12.81 32.68
C VAL A 626 11.61 12.71 31.73
N LYS A 627 11.76 11.54 31.11
CA LYS A 627 12.62 11.36 29.94
C LYS A 627 11.79 10.83 28.78
N ILE A 628 12.13 11.22 27.56
CA ILE A 628 11.34 10.93 26.35
C ILE A 628 12.25 10.35 25.27
N THR A 629 11.73 9.41 24.49
CA THR A 629 12.33 9.05 23.19
C THR A 629 11.35 9.41 22.08
N GLY A 630 11.87 9.78 20.91
CA GLY A 630 11.13 10.57 19.92
C GLY A 630 11.40 12.06 20.12
N GLY A 631 11.63 12.78 19.02
CA GLY A 631 12.09 14.17 19.06
C GLY A 631 10.96 15.19 19.13
N PRO A 632 11.29 16.48 19.36
CA PRO A 632 10.33 17.57 19.31
C PRO A 632 9.63 17.68 17.95
N ASP A 633 10.26 17.23 16.87
CA ASP A 633 9.71 17.17 15.51
C ASP A 633 8.66 16.05 15.30
N GLY A 634 8.63 15.06 16.20
CA GLY A 634 7.76 13.90 16.13
C GLY A 634 6.31 14.19 16.51
N ASP A 635 5.38 13.39 15.97
CA ASP A 635 3.94 13.50 16.26
C ASP A 635 3.65 13.28 17.76
N VAL A 636 4.04 12.13 18.32
CA VAL A 636 3.69 11.77 19.69
C VAL A 636 4.56 12.50 20.72
N ALA A 637 5.88 12.55 20.51
CA ALA A 637 6.82 13.18 21.43
C ALA A 637 6.64 14.71 21.46
N GLY A 638 6.63 15.35 20.29
CA GLY A 638 6.42 16.80 20.17
C GLY A 638 5.10 17.28 20.78
N ASN A 639 3.99 16.62 20.45
CA ASN A 639 2.71 16.93 21.11
C ASN A 639 2.71 16.58 22.59
N GLY A 640 3.43 15.54 23.01
CA GLY A 640 3.62 15.20 24.43
C GLY A 640 4.28 16.35 25.19
N ILE A 641 5.33 16.95 24.63
CA ILE A 641 6.01 18.14 25.18
C ILE A 641 5.03 19.30 25.30
N ARG A 642 4.31 19.61 24.21
CA ARG A 642 3.32 20.70 24.18
C ARG A 642 2.21 20.52 25.22
N ILE A 643 1.71 19.31 25.39
CA ILE A 643 0.65 19.00 26.35
C ILE A 643 1.19 19.04 27.79
N LEU A 644 2.38 18.50 28.04
CA LEU A 644 3.03 18.60 29.35
C LEU A 644 3.22 20.06 29.77
N HIS A 645 3.67 20.92 28.83
CA HIS A 645 3.77 22.35 29.07
C HIS A 645 2.40 23.00 29.35
N ARG A 646 1.38 22.67 28.53
CA ARG A 646 0.01 23.21 28.69
C ARG A 646 -0.60 22.90 30.04
N GLU A 647 -0.48 21.65 30.51
CA GLU A 647 -1.14 21.20 31.75
C GLU A 647 -0.33 21.50 33.01
N TYR A 648 1.01 21.39 32.93
CA TYR A 648 1.88 21.39 34.12
C TYR A 648 2.94 22.50 34.12
N GLY A 649 3.27 23.08 32.97
CA GLY A 649 4.31 24.09 32.84
C GLY A 649 5.66 23.62 33.40
N ASP A 650 6.33 24.48 34.16
CA ASP A 650 7.67 24.23 34.73
C ASP A 650 7.70 23.08 35.76
N ARG A 651 6.54 22.60 36.23
CA ARG A 651 6.47 21.44 37.14
C ARG A 651 6.87 20.14 36.44
N ALA A 652 6.68 20.05 35.12
CA ALA A 652 7.08 18.89 34.33
C ALA A 652 8.51 19.10 33.78
N LYS A 653 9.52 18.54 34.42
CA LYS A 653 10.93 18.69 34.01
C LYS A 653 11.34 17.59 33.05
N ILE A 654 11.62 17.94 31.80
CA ILE A 654 12.08 16.97 30.79
C ILE A 654 13.61 16.88 30.88
N LEU A 655 14.11 15.84 31.53
CA LEU A 655 15.54 15.66 31.79
C LEU A 655 16.32 15.17 30.56
N GLY A 656 15.64 14.53 29.61
CA GLY A 656 16.28 14.19 28.36
C GLY A 656 15.35 13.71 27.26
N ILE A 657 15.78 13.95 26.02
CA ILE A 657 15.10 13.59 24.78
C ILE A 657 16.11 12.92 23.85
N ALA A 658 15.74 11.77 23.27
CA ALA A 658 16.54 11.09 22.25
C ALA A 658 15.73 10.87 20.97
N ASP A 659 16.28 11.23 19.81
CA ASP A 659 15.64 11.05 18.51
C ASP A 659 16.62 10.55 17.42
N GLY A 660 16.23 10.69 16.14
CA GLY A 660 17.06 10.26 15.02
C GLY A 660 18.36 11.08 14.86
N SER A 661 18.36 12.33 15.32
CA SER A 661 19.45 13.30 15.19
C SER A 661 20.46 13.26 16.33
N GLY A 662 20.05 12.82 17.53
CA GLY A 662 20.93 12.88 18.71
C GLY A 662 20.20 12.71 20.03
N CYS A 663 20.81 13.25 21.08
CA CYS A 663 20.21 13.35 22.41
C CYS A 663 20.47 14.70 23.06
N GLY A 664 19.48 15.19 23.78
CA GLY A 664 19.60 16.32 24.70
C GLY A 664 19.37 15.84 26.13
N GLU A 665 20.21 16.27 27.06
CA GLU A 665 20.18 15.86 28.47
C GLU A 665 20.45 17.07 29.35
N ASP A 666 19.59 17.32 30.33
CA ASP A 666 19.77 18.39 31.31
C ASP A 666 19.18 17.98 32.67
N PRO A 667 20.01 17.79 33.72
CA PRO A 667 19.53 17.45 35.06
C PRO A 667 18.58 18.48 35.68
N ASP A 668 18.67 19.75 35.29
CA ASP A 668 17.78 20.81 35.76
C ASP A 668 16.47 20.87 34.94
N GLY A 669 16.42 20.13 33.82
CA GLY A 669 15.33 20.09 32.84
C GLY A 669 15.61 20.97 31.62
N LEU A 670 15.33 20.43 30.44
CA LEU A 670 15.42 21.16 29.17
C LEU A 670 14.38 22.31 29.13
N ASP A 671 14.79 23.47 28.61
CA ASP A 671 13.93 24.67 28.52
C ASP A 671 12.68 24.41 27.65
N HIS A 672 11.50 24.58 28.25
CA HIS A 672 10.23 24.33 27.56
C HIS A 672 9.99 25.23 26.37
N ASN A 673 10.36 26.52 26.44
CA ASN A 673 10.11 27.45 25.35
C ASN A 673 10.95 27.08 24.13
N GLU A 674 12.19 26.65 24.35
CA GLU A 674 13.05 26.16 23.29
C GLU A 674 12.54 24.83 22.71
N LEU A 675 12.05 23.91 23.54
CA LEU A 675 11.43 22.68 23.03
C LEU A 675 10.17 22.97 22.21
N LEU A 676 9.36 23.96 22.59
CA LEU A 676 8.19 24.39 21.83
C LEU A 676 8.58 25.02 20.49
N ARG A 677 9.64 25.84 20.47
CA ARG A 677 10.20 26.37 19.22
C ARG A 677 10.60 25.24 18.26
N LEU A 678 11.31 24.22 18.77
CA LEU A 678 11.69 23.06 17.95
C LEU A 678 10.46 22.30 17.41
N PHE A 679 9.40 22.13 18.22
CA PHE A 679 8.16 21.52 17.77
C PHE A 679 7.48 22.34 16.66
N GLU A 680 7.31 23.65 16.85
CA GLU A 680 6.68 24.56 15.90
C GLU A 680 7.43 24.65 14.57
N GLU A 681 8.77 24.69 14.62
CA GLU A 681 9.64 24.69 13.45
C GLU A 681 9.87 23.29 12.86
N SER A 682 9.32 22.23 13.47
CA SER A 682 9.54 20.82 13.11
C SER A 682 11.03 20.45 13.02
N LEU A 683 11.80 20.86 14.02
CA LEU A 683 13.23 20.60 14.15
C LEU A 683 13.53 19.50 15.19
N PRO A 684 14.54 18.65 14.94
CA PRO A 684 14.92 17.60 15.87
C PRO A 684 15.76 18.13 17.04
N ILE A 685 16.01 17.29 18.05
CA ILE A 685 16.68 17.71 19.30
C ILE A 685 18.10 18.23 19.09
N ALA A 686 18.81 17.77 18.06
CA ALA A 686 20.16 18.27 17.75
C ALA A 686 20.20 19.78 17.42
N ASN A 687 19.05 20.38 17.08
CA ASN A 687 18.90 21.81 16.78
C ASN A 687 18.60 22.68 18.00
N PHE A 688 18.57 22.10 19.21
CA PHE A 688 18.33 22.83 20.45
C PHE A 688 19.39 23.91 20.71
N ASP A 689 18.96 25.13 21.06
CA ASP A 689 19.84 26.23 21.40
C ASP A 689 20.61 25.94 22.71
N LYS A 690 21.90 25.64 22.55
CA LYS A 690 22.81 25.31 23.66
C LYS A 690 22.93 26.44 24.69
N SER A 691 22.56 27.68 24.37
CA SER A 691 22.54 28.80 25.33
C SER A 691 21.44 28.68 26.39
N LYS A 692 20.43 27.84 26.14
CA LYS A 692 19.30 27.56 27.03
C LYS A 692 19.52 26.37 27.96
N LEU A 693 20.66 25.69 27.85
CA LEU A 693 21.01 24.59 28.74
C LEU A 693 21.41 25.11 30.12
N GLY A 694 21.06 24.34 31.14
CA GLY A 694 21.60 24.45 32.48
C GLY A 694 23.11 24.15 32.52
N PRO A 695 23.77 24.38 33.66
CA PRO A 695 25.23 24.24 33.80
C PRO A 695 25.77 22.83 33.50
N GLN A 696 24.92 21.81 33.61
CA GLN A 696 25.23 20.40 33.33
C GLN A 696 24.51 19.87 32.09
N GLY A 697 23.79 20.72 31.37
CA GLY A 697 23.05 20.34 30.17
C GLY A 697 23.96 20.11 28.98
N SER A 698 23.55 19.22 28.08
CA SER A 698 24.28 18.90 26.86
C SER A 698 23.34 18.51 25.71
N ILE A 699 23.75 18.87 24.48
CA ILE A 699 23.16 18.38 23.24
C ILE A 699 24.27 17.69 22.45
N THR A 700 24.06 16.41 22.14
CA THR A 700 25.00 15.58 21.39
C THR A 700 24.35 15.07 20.11
N SER A 701 24.95 15.34 18.96
CA SER A 701 24.50 14.85 17.65
C SER A 701 24.98 13.43 17.42
N VAL A 702 24.27 12.64 16.61
CA VAL A 702 24.73 11.30 16.18
C VAL A 702 26.04 11.33 15.38
N GLU A 703 26.45 12.49 14.89
CA GLU A 703 27.73 12.71 14.21
C GLU A 703 28.91 12.82 15.20
N ASP A 704 28.63 13.11 16.47
CA ASP A 704 29.66 13.17 17.49
C ASP A 704 30.18 11.76 17.85
N PRO A 705 31.45 11.60 18.27
CA PRO A 705 32.08 10.30 18.52
C PRO A 705 31.29 9.34 19.44
N GLU A 706 30.51 9.86 20.38
CA GLU A 706 29.67 9.09 21.32
C GLU A 706 28.16 9.30 21.13
N GLY A 707 27.74 10.11 20.16
CA GLY A 707 26.35 10.55 20.05
C GLY A 707 25.37 9.41 19.79
N VAL A 708 25.75 8.44 18.95
CA VAL A 708 24.93 7.23 18.72
C VAL A 708 24.77 6.42 20.00
N HIS A 709 25.84 6.28 20.80
CA HIS A 709 25.79 5.54 22.06
C HIS A 709 24.91 6.26 23.09
N LEU A 710 25.12 7.57 23.29
CA LEU A 710 24.34 8.37 24.23
C LEU A 710 22.85 8.37 23.89
N ARG A 711 22.51 8.60 22.61
CA ARG A 711 21.13 8.52 22.11
C ARG A 711 20.49 7.16 22.31
N ASN A 712 21.21 6.07 22.04
CA ASN A 712 20.68 4.71 22.20
C ASN A 712 20.57 4.28 23.68
N THR A 713 21.27 4.94 24.60
CA THR A 713 21.31 4.57 26.03
C THR A 713 20.61 5.56 26.95
N LEU A 714 20.08 6.68 26.44
CA LEU A 714 19.43 7.73 27.23
C LEU A 714 18.37 7.17 28.20
N HIS A 715 17.50 6.29 27.70
CA HIS A 715 16.45 5.66 28.51
C HIS A 715 16.99 4.80 29.65
N ASN A 716 18.23 4.32 29.57
CA ASN A 716 18.87 3.54 30.62
C ASN A 716 19.59 4.43 31.65
N ARG A 717 20.24 5.51 31.19
CA ARG A 717 21.14 6.34 32.01
C ARG A 717 20.44 7.40 32.83
N ILE A 718 19.42 8.06 32.28
CA ILE A 718 18.76 9.17 32.96
C ILE A 718 17.81 8.62 34.02
N GLU A 719 18.03 8.98 35.28
CA GLU A 719 17.13 8.66 36.38
C GLU A 719 16.03 9.72 36.50
N CYS A 720 14.75 9.31 36.48
CA CYS A 720 13.61 10.22 36.57
C CYS A 720 12.35 9.52 37.10
N ASP A 721 11.26 10.26 37.29
CA ASP A 721 9.98 9.70 37.76
C ASP A 721 9.31 8.84 36.69
N ALA A 722 9.26 9.33 35.44
CA ALA A 722 8.60 8.64 34.34
C ALA A 722 9.39 8.63 33.02
N PHE A 723 9.33 7.50 32.31
CA PHE A 723 9.81 7.34 30.94
C PHE A 723 8.64 7.28 29.98
N ILE A 724 8.68 8.10 28.93
CA ILE A 724 7.65 8.15 27.89
C ILE A 724 8.30 7.77 26.55
N PRO A 725 8.32 6.48 26.17
CA PRO A 725 8.81 6.10 24.85
C PRO A 725 7.79 6.49 23.77
N CYS A 726 8.09 7.53 23.00
CA CYS A 726 7.26 8.09 21.92
C CYS A 726 7.91 7.96 20.53
N GLY A 727 9.06 7.29 20.45
CA GLY A 727 9.80 7.01 19.23
C GLY A 727 10.86 5.94 19.48
N GLY A 728 11.51 5.46 18.41
CA GLY A 728 12.50 4.38 18.49
C GLY A 728 12.07 3.15 17.70
N ARG A 729 12.99 2.17 17.59
CA ARG A 729 12.75 0.93 16.83
C ARG A 729 11.88 -0.03 17.67
N PRO A 730 11.02 -0.84 17.04
CA PRO A 730 10.38 -1.95 17.75
C PRO A 730 11.42 -2.82 18.45
N ALA A 731 11.06 -3.33 19.64
CA ALA A 731 11.93 -4.13 20.49
C ALA A 731 13.25 -3.44 20.89
N THR A 732 13.27 -2.10 21.00
CA THR A 732 14.43 -1.35 21.53
C THR A 732 14.83 -1.88 22.92
N MET A 733 13.85 -2.18 23.76
CA MET A 733 14.06 -2.92 25.01
C MET A 733 13.51 -4.34 24.87
N HIS A 734 14.39 -5.33 25.02
CA HIS A 734 14.12 -6.74 24.79
C HIS A 734 14.71 -7.63 25.89
N ALA A 735 14.49 -8.94 25.78
CA ALA A 735 14.90 -9.93 26.78
C ALA A 735 16.41 -9.94 27.07
N GLY A 736 17.23 -9.45 26.14
CA GLY A 736 18.69 -9.44 26.25
C GLY A 736 19.28 -8.17 26.86
N ASN A 737 18.51 -7.07 26.94
CA ASN A 737 19.05 -5.77 27.38
C ASN A 737 18.23 -5.06 28.47
N TRP A 738 17.07 -5.59 28.87
CA TRP A 738 16.19 -4.94 29.87
C TRP A 738 16.91 -4.61 31.19
N LYS A 739 17.92 -5.41 31.59
CA LYS A 739 18.72 -5.16 32.79
C LYS A 739 19.50 -3.85 32.76
N ASN A 740 19.83 -3.35 31.56
CA ASN A 740 20.53 -2.08 31.41
C ASN A 740 19.68 -0.90 31.87
N TYR A 741 18.36 -1.08 31.96
CA TYR A 741 17.45 -0.06 32.48
C TYR A 741 17.50 0.08 34.00
N LEU A 742 18.15 -0.87 34.68
CA LEU A 742 18.33 -0.85 36.13
C LEU A 742 19.62 -0.13 36.50
N THR A 743 19.56 0.65 37.57
CA THR A 743 20.68 1.24 38.29
C THR A 743 21.53 0.15 38.95
N GLU A 744 22.72 0.51 39.45
CA GLU A 744 23.62 -0.41 40.16
C GLU A 744 22.96 -1.06 41.39
N ASP A 745 22.03 -0.34 42.04
CA ASP A 745 21.23 -0.83 43.18
C ASP A 745 20.06 -1.75 42.75
N GLY A 746 19.92 -2.05 41.46
CA GLY A 746 18.85 -2.88 40.90
C GLY A 746 17.50 -2.17 40.77
N LYS A 747 17.42 -0.86 41.04
CA LYS A 747 16.20 -0.06 40.85
C LYS A 747 16.07 0.40 39.40
N PRO A 748 14.87 0.48 38.83
CA PRO A 748 14.70 0.99 37.47
C PRO A 748 15.05 2.48 37.39
N SER A 749 15.65 2.88 36.27
CA SER A 749 15.98 4.28 35.97
C SER A 749 14.75 5.19 35.84
N ALA A 750 13.56 4.64 35.63
CA ALA A 750 12.32 5.33 35.97
C ALA A 750 11.30 4.32 36.49
N LYS A 751 10.56 4.69 37.53
CA LYS A 751 9.56 3.81 38.16
C LYS A 751 8.31 3.65 37.31
N LEU A 752 8.05 4.59 36.41
CA LEU A 752 6.91 4.60 35.52
C LEU A 752 7.36 4.57 34.05
N ILE A 753 6.71 3.73 33.23
CA ILE A 753 6.82 3.74 31.77
C ILE A 753 5.42 3.89 31.18
N VAL A 754 5.21 4.90 30.34
CA VAL A 754 3.95 5.10 29.60
C VAL A 754 4.23 5.01 28.11
N GLU A 755 3.84 3.88 27.48
CA GLU A 755 4.23 3.61 26.10
C GLU A 755 3.42 4.42 25.07
N GLY A 756 4.04 5.48 24.52
CA GLY A 756 3.50 6.25 23.39
C GLY A 756 3.75 5.59 22.03
N ALA A 757 4.89 4.92 21.86
CA ALA A 757 5.27 4.18 20.66
C ALA A 757 4.77 2.72 20.72
N ASN A 758 4.51 2.14 19.55
CA ASN A 758 4.13 0.74 19.44
C ASN A 758 5.35 -0.17 19.60
N LEU A 759 5.21 -1.21 20.43
CA LEU A 759 6.17 -2.32 20.53
C LEU A 759 7.60 -1.89 20.93
N PHE A 760 7.77 -0.79 21.67
CA PHE A 760 9.10 -0.37 22.16
C PHE A 760 9.72 -1.43 23.09
N LEU A 761 8.92 -1.99 23.99
CA LEU A 761 9.28 -3.11 24.85
C LEU A 761 8.78 -4.45 24.27
N THR A 762 9.59 -5.50 24.38
CA THR A 762 9.09 -6.88 24.14
C THR A 762 8.27 -7.39 25.33
N PRO A 763 7.41 -8.40 25.16
CA PRO A 763 6.65 -8.99 26.28
C PRO A 763 7.54 -9.39 27.46
N LYS A 764 8.67 -10.06 27.19
CA LYS A 764 9.62 -10.47 28.23
C LYS A 764 10.24 -9.28 28.96
N ALA A 765 10.62 -8.22 28.24
CA ALA A 765 11.16 -7.01 28.88
C ALA A 765 10.13 -6.35 29.81
N ARG A 766 8.84 -6.29 29.40
CA ARG A 766 7.76 -5.77 30.26
C ARG A 766 7.60 -6.57 31.54
N THR A 767 7.56 -7.90 31.45
CA THR A 767 7.42 -8.78 32.62
C THR A 767 8.59 -8.59 33.60
N GLU A 768 9.83 -8.65 33.11
CA GLU A 768 11.01 -8.54 33.97
C GLU A 768 11.13 -7.16 34.63
N LEU A 769 10.83 -6.08 33.90
CA LEU A 769 10.84 -4.73 34.46
C LEU A 769 9.70 -4.51 35.46
N SER A 770 8.54 -5.11 35.22
CA SER A 770 7.43 -5.09 36.18
C SER A 770 7.82 -5.80 37.48
N ASN A 771 8.49 -6.96 37.38
CA ASN A 771 9.02 -7.68 38.53
C ASN A 771 10.12 -6.90 39.28
N ALA A 772 10.88 -6.05 38.55
CA ALA A 772 11.85 -5.13 39.13
C ALA A 772 11.21 -3.85 39.73
N GLY A 773 9.88 -3.74 39.75
CA GLY A 773 9.15 -2.64 40.38
C GLY A 773 8.80 -1.48 39.45
N THR A 774 8.87 -1.67 38.13
CA THR A 774 8.45 -0.65 37.15
C THR A 774 6.96 -0.78 36.85
N LEU A 775 6.19 0.29 37.00
CA LEU A 775 4.82 0.36 36.49
C LEU A 775 4.82 0.67 35.00
N ILE A 776 4.24 -0.22 34.20
CA ILE A 776 4.25 -0.10 32.75
C ILE A 776 2.82 -0.02 32.22
N LEU A 777 2.48 1.13 31.64
CA LEU A 777 1.22 1.37 30.95
C LEU A 777 1.44 1.02 29.49
N LYS A 778 0.91 -0.15 29.12
CA LYS A 778 1.14 -0.76 27.81
C LYS A 778 0.59 0.10 26.67
N ASP A 779 1.27 0.08 25.52
CA ASP A 779 0.90 0.80 24.30
C ASP A 779 -0.58 0.60 23.88
N SER A 780 -1.12 -0.61 24.01
CA SER A 780 -2.51 -0.94 23.68
C SER A 780 -3.57 -0.22 24.55
N SER A 781 -3.14 0.45 25.61
CA SER A 781 -3.96 1.34 26.43
C SER A 781 -3.50 2.79 26.27
N ALA A 782 -2.22 3.07 26.52
CA ALA A 782 -1.70 4.43 26.64
C ALA A 782 -1.82 5.27 25.35
N ASN A 783 -1.63 4.67 24.16
CA ASN A 783 -1.64 5.39 22.90
C ASN A 783 -2.91 5.14 22.04
N LYS A 784 -3.96 4.59 22.63
CA LYS A 784 -5.19 4.19 21.91
C LYS A 784 -6.00 5.38 21.37
N CYS A 785 -5.83 6.59 21.89
CA CYS A 785 -6.64 7.74 21.51
C CYS A 785 -6.56 8.09 20.02
N GLY A 786 -5.42 7.83 19.35
CA GLY A 786 -5.32 7.99 17.90
C GLY A 786 -6.28 7.08 17.12
N VAL A 787 -6.45 5.81 17.53
CA VAL A 787 -7.38 4.90 16.82
C VAL A 787 -8.85 5.24 17.11
N ILE A 788 -9.14 5.74 18.31
CA ILE A 788 -10.50 6.19 18.68
C ILE A 788 -10.87 7.45 17.89
N CYS A 789 -9.94 8.39 17.73
CA CYS A 789 -10.14 9.59 16.93
C CYS A 789 -10.49 9.25 15.47
N SER A 790 -9.74 8.31 14.86
CA SER A 790 -10.04 7.85 13.50
C SER A 790 -11.43 7.19 13.39
N SER A 791 -11.90 6.48 14.41
CA SER A 791 -13.26 5.90 14.43
C SER A 791 -14.35 6.97 14.44
N PHE A 792 -14.15 8.06 15.19
CA PHE A 792 -15.07 9.21 15.14
C PHE A 792 -15.07 9.89 13.77
N GLU A 793 -13.90 10.04 13.14
CA GLU A 793 -13.82 10.55 11.76
C GLU A 793 -14.55 9.63 10.78
N ILE A 794 -14.35 8.31 10.87
CA ILE A 794 -15.05 7.31 10.04
C ILE A 794 -16.57 7.44 10.22
N GLY A 795 -17.05 7.46 11.46
CA GLY A 795 -18.47 7.63 11.78
C GLY A 795 -19.07 8.93 11.25
N ALA A 796 -18.32 10.04 11.30
CA ALA A 796 -18.74 11.31 10.71
C ALA A 796 -18.76 11.22 9.16
N CYS A 797 -17.76 10.61 8.54
CA CYS A 797 -17.66 10.47 7.08
C CYS A 797 -18.73 9.55 6.48
N MET A 798 -19.34 8.68 7.27
CA MET A 798 -20.52 7.88 6.88
C MET A 798 -21.79 8.73 6.76
N LEU A 799 -21.85 9.85 7.50
CA LEU A 799 -23.07 10.64 7.68
C LEU A 799 -22.97 12.04 7.06
N LEU A 800 -21.78 12.55 6.82
CA LEU A 800 -21.56 13.92 6.35
C LEU A 800 -20.79 13.91 5.04
N ASN A 801 -21.19 14.79 4.13
CA ASN A 801 -20.30 15.17 3.05
C ASN A 801 -19.21 16.14 3.55
N GLU A 802 -18.24 16.45 2.68
CA GLU A 802 -17.10 17.30 3.03
C GLU A 802 -17.50 18.71 3.49
N GLU A 803 -18.48 19.34 2.82
CA GLU A 803 -18.98 20.67 3.18
C GLU A 803 -19.65 20.65 4.56
N GLU A 804 -20.55 19.70 4.81
CA GLU A 804 -21.23 19.56 6.10
C GLU A 804 -20.26 19.27 7.25
N PHE A 805 -19.21 18.47 7.00
CA PHE A 805 -18.17 18.19 8.00
C PHE A 805 -17.39 19.45 8.34
N MET A 806 -17.01 20.25 7.33
CA MET A 806 -16.24 21.48 7.54
C MET A 806 -17.02 22.53 8.34
N GLU A 807 -18.35 22.60 8.21
CA GLU A 807 -19.20 23.50 9.01
C GLU A 807 -19.13 23.23 10.52
N ILE A 808 -18.96 21.98 10.94
CA ILE A 808 -18.97 21.58 12.35
C ILE A 808 -17.58 21.18 12.89
N LYS A 809 -16.55 21.18 12.04
CA LYS A 809 -15.25 20.55 12.31
C LYS A 809 -14.63 21.00 13.63
N GLU A 810 -14.60 22.30 13.90
CA GLU A 810 -13.95 22.86 15.10
C GLU A 810 -14.59 22.31 16.39
N THR A 811 -15.90 22.48 16.53
CA THR A 811 -16.69 21.96 17.66
C THR A 811 -16.63 20.43 17.73
N PHE A 812 -16.67 19.74 16.58
CA PHE A 812 -16.59 18.29 16.50
C PHE A 812 -15.26 17.79 17.08
N VAL A 813 -14.14 18.38 16.66
CA VAL A 813 -12.81 18.02 17.16
C VAL A 813 -12.67 18.28 18.66
N GLU A 814 -13.18 19.41 19.17
CA GLU A 814 -13.18 19.70 20.60
C GLU A 814 -13.93 18.63 21.42
N GLN A 815 -15.13 18.25 20.96
CA GLN A 815 -15.93 17.20 21.59
C GLN A 815 -15.25 15.82 21.50
N VAL A 816 -14.62 15.51 20.35
CA VAL A 816 -13.81 14.29 20.19
C VAL A 816 -12.68 14.27 21.21
N LEU A 817 -11.86 15.33 21.31
CA LEU A 817 -10.75 15.41 22.27
C LEU A 817 -11.21 15.20 23.72
N THR A 818 -12.35 15.79 24.09
CA THR A 818 -12.97 15.58 25.40
C THR A 818 -13.30 14.10 25.62
N ARG A 819 -13.91 13.45 24.62
CA ARG A 819 -14.25 12.02 24.69
C ARG A 819 -13.01 11.13 24.76
N LEU A 820 -11.95 11.45 24.03
CA LEU A 820 -10.67 10.74 24.08
C LEU A 820 -10.09 10.74 25.49
N ARG A 821 -10.05 11.92 26.14
CA ARG A 821 -9.54 12.05 27.52
C ARG A 821 -10.38 11.24 28.51
N LEU A 822 -11.71 11.25 28.37
CA LEU A 822 -12.61 10.47 29.23
C LEU A 822 -12.36 8.95 29.11
N LEU A 823 -12.23 8.43 27.89
CA LEU A 823 -11.97 7.00 27.66
C LEU A 823 -10.57 6.56 28.07
N ALA A 824 -9.56 7.44 27.92
CA ALA A 824 -8.21 7.19 28.44
C ALA A 824 -8.21 7.16 29.97
N ARG A 825 -8.87 8.14 30.61
CA ARG A 825 -8.94 8.25 32.07
C ARG A 825 -9.67 7.05 32.69
N ALA A 826 -10.78 6.62 32.12
CA ALA A 826 -11.54 5.48 32.62
C ALA A 826 -10.71 4.18 32.67
N GLU A 827 -9.94 3.89 31.62
CA GLU A 827 -9.05 2.71 31.62
C GLU A 827 -7.85 2.90 32.56
N ALA A 828 -7.25 4.10 32.60
CA ALA A 828 -6.14 4.40 33.49
C ALA A 828 -6.53 4.24 34.97
N GLU A 829 -7.71 4.73 35.35
CA GLU A 829 -8.25 4.60 36.71
C GLU A 829 -8.60 3.15 37.04
N LEU A 830 -9.15 2.37 36.09
CA LEU A 830 -9.35 0.94 36.28
C LEU A 830 -8.02 0.22 36.53
N LEU A 831 -7.00 0.46 35.71
CA LEU A 831 -5.67 -0.14 35.89
C LEU A 831 -5.04 0.26 37.23
N ALA A 832 -5.18 1.52 37.65
CA ALA A 832 -4.71 1.98 38.94
C ALA A 832 -5.42 1.25 40.10
N ARG A 833 -6.74 1.09 40.04
CA ARG A 833 -7.51 0.31 41.03
C ARG A 833 -7.08 -1.15 41.06
N LEU A 834 -6.94 -1.79 39.89
CA LEU A 834 -6.51 -3.18 39.79
C LEU A 834 -5.11 -3.39 40.35
N HIS A 835 -4.18 -2.46 40.12
CA HIS A 835 -2.84 -2.53 40.70
C HIS A 835 -2.87 -2.43 42.23
N GLN A 836 -3.75 -1.59 42.80
CA GLN A 836 -3.92 -1.51 44.24
C GLN A 836 -4.44 -2.82 44.85
N HIS A 837 -5.35 -3.51 44.15
CA HIS A 837 -5.88 -4.81 44.59
C HIS A 837 -4.90 -5.97 44.35
N HIS A 838 -4.10 -5.90 43.29
CA HIS A 838 -3.19 -6.97 42.83
C HIS A 838 -1.78 -6.43 42.55
N PRO A 839 -1.02 -6.03 43.58
CA PRO A 839 0.26 -5.33 43.41
C PRO A 839 1.36 -6.17 42.77
N HIS A 840 1.22 -7.50 42.76
CA HIS A 840 2.18 -8.44 42.17
C HIS A 840 1.88 -8.80 40.71
N SER A 841 0.73 -8.39 40.19
CA SER A 841 0.32 -8.69 38.82
C SER A 841 0.76 -7.56 37.87
N PRO A 842 1.48 -7.86 36.77
CA PRO A 842 1.94 -6.83 35.84
C PRO A 842 0.77 -6.10 35.15
N LEU A 843 0.77 -4.77 35.20
CA LEU A 843 -0.20 -3.92 34.48
C LEU A 843 -0.31 -4.24 32.97
N PRO A 844 0.78 -4.57 32.25
CA PRO A 844 0.66 -4.96 30.84
C PRO A 844 -0.21 -6.19 30.60
N GLU A 845 -0.24 -7.15 31.53
CA GLU A 845 -1.07 -8.35 31.43
C GLU A 845 -2.54 -8.00 31.69
N MET A 846 -2.81 -7.17 32.70
CA MET A 846 -4.15 -6.66 32.98
C MET A 846 -4.73 -5.85 31.82
N SER A 847 -3.92 -5.01 31.16
CA SER A 847 -4.32 -4.24 29.96
C SER A 847 -4.79 -5.18 28.83
N ILE A 848 -4.10 -6.31 28.64
CA ILE A 848 -4.50 -7.33 27.66
C ILE A 848 -5.79 -8.02 28.11
N GLN A 849 -5.91 -8.40 29.39
CA GLN A 849 -7.12 -9.02 29.92
C GLN A 849 -8.35 -8.13 29.78
N ILE A 850 -8.27 -6.85 30.13
CA ILE A 850 -9.35 -5.86 29.93
C ILE A 850 -9.83 -5.90 28.47
N SER A 851 -8.88 -5.84 27.53
CA SER A 851 -9.16 -5.85 26.09
C SER A 851 -9.85 -7.15 25.66
N LYS A 852 -9.36 -8.30 26.14
CA LYS A 852 -9.94 -9.63 25.84
C LYS A 852 -11.36 -9.78 26.40
N ILE A 853 -11.59 -9.38 27.66
CA ILE A 853 -12.91 -9.47 28.30
C ILE A 853 -13.92 -8.53 27.65
N MET A 854 -13.53 -7.28 27.35
CA MET A 854 -14.39 -6.36 26.58
C MET A 854 -14.75 -6.95 25.21
N GLY A 855 -13.79 -7.60 24.55
CA GLY A 855 -14.00 -8.39 23.34
C GLY A 855 -15.07 -9.47 23.54
N ARG A 856 -14.87 -10.38 24.51
CA ARG A 856 -15.81 -11.47 24.83
C ARG A 856 -17.23 -10.98 25.12
N VAL A 857 -17.38 -9.93 25.93
CA VAL A 857 -18.69 -9.35 26.24
C VAL A 857 -19.35 -8.79 24.98
N SER A 858 -18.62 -8.01 24.18
CA SER A 858 -19.15 -7.45 22.93
C SER A 858 -19.55 -8.54 21.93
N ASP A 859 -18.72 -9.58 21.77
CA ASP A 859 -19.00 -10.71 20.89
C ASP A 859 -20.24 -11.48 21.33
N SER A 860 -20.39 -11.73 22.65
CA SER A 860 -21.57 -12.40 23.20
C SER A 860 -22.86 -11.61 22.96
N ILE A 861 -22.80 -10.27 23.09
CA ILE A 861 -23.93 -9.37 22.76
C ILE A 861 -24.30 -9.52 21.28
N ILE A 862 -23.34 -9.45 20.37
CA ILE A 862 -23.58 -9.59 18.91
C ILE A 862 -24.13 -10.98 18.57
N ALA A 863 -23.56 -12.04 19.13
CA ALA A 863 -24.01 -13.42 18.89
C ALA A 863 -25.46 -13.69 19.37
N ASN A 864 -25.98 -12.87 20.28
CA ASN A 864 -27.36 -12.97 20.78
C ASN A 864 -28.25 -11.83 20.28
N TRP A 865 -27.81 -11.04 19.30
CA TRP A 865 -28.54 -9.86 18.83
C TRP A 865 -29.96 -10.20 18.36
N ASP A 866 -30.11 -11.24 17.54
CA ASP A 866 -31.41 -11.65 16.97
C ASP A 866 -32.41 -12.18 18.01
N LYS A 867 -31.96 -12.47 19.24
CA LYS A 867 -32.80 -12.91 20.35
C LYS A 867 -33.28 -11.74 21.23
N MET A 868 -32.77 -10.53 21.02
CA MET A 868 -33.11 -9.38 21.84
C MET A 868 -34.52 -8.86 21.52
N SER A 869 -35.24 -8.43 22.56
CA SER A 869 -36.53 -7.75 22.38
C SER A 869 -36.34 -6.34 21.80
N GLU A 870 -37.41 -5.80 21.20
CA GLU A 870 -37.41 -4.42 20.69
C GLU A 870 -37.14 -3.39 21.81
N ILE A 871 -37.61 -3.65 23.03
CA ILE A 871 -37.37 -2.81 24.21
C ILE A 871 -35.87 -2.77 24.55
N GLN A 872 -35.22 -3.94 24.58
CA GLN A 872 -33.77 -4.02 24.84
C GLN A 872 -32.97 -3.31 23.76
N THR A 873 -33.36 -3.49 22.49
CA THR A 873 -32.71 -2.80 21.37
C THR A 873 -32.84 -1.29 21.48
N LYS A 874 -34.02 -0.76 21.85
CA LYS A 874 -34.22 0.67 22.10
C LYS A 874 -33.41 1.22 23.27
N LYS A 875 -33.18 0.42 24.31
CA LYS A 875 -32.28 0.82 25.41
C LYS A 875 -30.84 0.96 24.92
N LEU A 876 -30.38 0.01 24.11
CA LEU A 876 -29.03 0.06 23.52
C LEU A 876 -28.82 1.27 22.60
N GLN A 877 -29.86 1.75 21.91
CA GLN A 877 -29.77 2.95 21.08
C GLN A 877 -29.33 4.20 21.86
N LYS A 878 -29.64 4.30 23.16
CA LYS A 878 -29.14 5.39 24.02
C LYS A 878 -27.61 5.44 24.05
N LEU A 879 -26.94 4.28 23.96
CA LEU A 879 -25.48 4.19 23.98
C LEU A 879 -24.84 4.78 22.72
N VAL A 880 -25.52 4.74 21.57
CA VAL A 880 -25.06 5.42 20.35
C VAL A 880 -25.04 6.92 20.56
N LEU A 881 -26.09 7.47 21.19
CA LEU A 881 -26.20 8.89 21.50
C LEU A 881 -25.16 9.34 22.54
N GLU A 882 -24.82 8.48 23.50
CA GLU A 882 -23.74 8.71 24.47
C GLU A 882 -22.33 8.58 23.86
N HIS A 883 -22.21 7.81 22.77
CA HIS A 883 -20.93 7.52 22.14
C HIS A 883 -20.52 8.64 21.17
N LEU A 884 -21.43 9.08 20.30
CA LEU A 884 -21.15 10.05 19.25
C LEU A 884 -21.11 11.50 19.78
N PRO A 885 -20.28 12.38 19.18
CA PRO A 885 -20.28 13.81 19.52
C PRO A 885 -21.65 14.45 19.32
N GLN A 886 -22.07 15.30 20.26
CA GLN A 886 -23.37 15.95 20.25
C GLN A 886 -23.58 16.81 19.01
N VAL A 887 -22.55 17.55 18.57
CA VAL A 887 -22.64 18.40 17.37
C VAL A 887 -22.90 17.59 16.09
N LEU A 888 -22.38 16.36 16.02
CA LEU A 888 -22.65 15.45 14.92
C LEU A 888 -24.12 15.03 14.93
N LEU A 889 -24.63 14.61 16.10
CA LEU A 889 -26.02 14.20 16.28
C LEU A 889 -27.01 15.33 15.93
N GLU A 890 -26.71 16.56 16.34
CA GLU A 890 -27.51 17.74 16.02
C GLU A 890 -27.52 18.05 14.53
N ARG A 891 -26.39 17.85 13.82
CA ARG A 891 -26.28 18.12 12.39
C ARG A 891 -27.01 17.08 11.52
N VAL A 892 -26.98 15.81 11.92
CA VAL A 892 -27.47 14.68 11.11
C VAL A 892 -28.89 14.25 11.47
N GLY A 893 -29.33 14.45 12.71
CA GLY A 893 -30.64 14.02 13.20
C GLY A 893 -30.89 12.52 12.98
N ASP A 894 -32.05 12.19 12.38
CA ASP A 894 -32.47 10.81 12.14
C ASP A 894 -31.58 10.03 11.14
N ARG A 895 -30.73 10.73 10.38
CA ARG A 895 -29.81 10.11 9.40
C ARG A 895 -28.87 9.09 10.05
N VAL A 896 -28.56 9.23 11.35
CA VAL A 896 -27.80 8.21 12.11
C VAL A 896 -28.42 6.83 11.97
N TRP A 897 -29.75 6.74 12.00
CA TRP A 897 -30.46 5.46 12.01
C TRP A 897 -30.79 4.95 10.61
N THR A 898 -30.79 5.81 9.59
CA THR A 898 -31.15 5.45 8.21
C THR A 898 -29.95 5.27 7.27
N GLU A 899 -28.85 5.99 7.49
CA GLU A 899 -27.67 5.98 6.61
C GLU A 899 -26.50 5.15 7.16
N MET A 900 -26.29 5.14 8.49
CA MET A 900 -25.20 4.36 9.09
C MET A 900 -25.46 2.85 8.95
N PRO A 901 -24.48 2.03 8.54
CA PRO A 901 -24.68 0.60 8.40
C PRO A 901 -25.17 -0.06 9.69
N GLN A 902 -26.22 -0.87 9.61
CA GLN A 902 -26.82 -1.53 10.78
C GLN A 902 -25.78 -2.31 11.60
N ALA A 903 -24.91 -3.07 10.94
CA ALA A 903 -23.85 -3.82 11.61
C ALA A 903 -22.89 -2.90 12.40
N TYR A 904 -22.61 -1.70 11.88
CA TYR A 904 -21.77 -0.71 12.57
C TYR A 904 -22.44 -0.18 13.84
N LEU A 905 -23.75 0.13 13.78
CA LEU A 905 -24.54 0.52 14.94
C LEU A 905 -24.61 -0.59 16.01
N GLN A 906 -24.81 -1.85 15.59
CA GLN A 906 -24.81 -3.02 16.49
C GLN A 906 -23.49 -3.13 17.26
N TRP A 907 -22.36 -3.05 16.56
CA TRP A 907 -21.04 -3.08 17.17
C TRP A 907 -20.80 -1.88 18.08
N MET A 908 -21.23 -0.67 17.70
CA MET A 908 -21.13 0.52 18.55
C MET A 908 -21.85 0.34 19.88
N MET A 909 -23.08 -0.19 19.84
CA MET A 909 -23.87 -0.48 21.03
C MET A 909 -23.20 -1.54 21.91
N ALA A 910 -22.77 -2.66 21.31
CA ALA A 910 -22.13 -3.77 22.03
C ALA A 910 -20.81 -3.34 22.70
N LYS A 911 -19.96 -2.60 21.97
CA LYS A 911 -18.66 -2.12 22.46
C LYS A 911 -18.81 -1.06 23.54
N THR A 912 -19.73 -0.11 23.35
CA THR A 912 -19.99 0.93 24.35
C THR A 912 -20.53 0.32 25.64
N LEU A 913 -21.42 -0.66 25.56
CA LEU A 913 -21.93 -1.38 26.74
C LEU A 913 -20.80 -2.16 27.45
N ALA A 914 -20.00 -2.91 26.69
CA ALA A 914 -18.88 -3.65 27.24
C ALA A 914 -17.87 -2.73 27.95
N ALA A 915 -17.52 -1.59 27.35
CA ALA A 915 -16.65 -0.58 27.94
C ALA A 915 -17.25 0.01 29.23
N LYS A 916 -18.54 0.35 29.19
CA LYS A 916 -19.27 0.90 30.35
C LYS A 916 -19.23 -0.06 31.54
N ILE A 917 -19.49 -1.35 31.31
CA ILE A 917 -19.46 -2.38 32.35
C ILE A 917 -18.03 -2.59 32.86
N VAL A 918 -17.07 -2.85 31.98
CA VAL A 918 -15.71 -3.24 32.39
C VAL A 918 -14.98 -2.10 33.08
N TYR A 919 -15.08 -0.86 32.60
CA TYR A 919 -14.43 0.27 33.26
C TYR A 919 -15.06 0.60 34.62
N ARG A 920 -16.35 0.36 34.80
CA ARG A 920 -17.03 0.56 36.08
C ARG A 920 -16.69 -0.57 37.07
N GLU A 921 -17.05 -1.79 36.70
CA GLU A 921 -17.11 -2.97 37.56
C GLU A 921 -15.79 -3.76 37.62
N GLY A 922 -14.89 -3.55 36.66
CA GLY A 922 -13.72 -4.40 36.45
C GLY A 922 -14.04 -5.64 35.60
N PHE A 923 -13.05 -6.52 35.45
CA PHE A 923 -13.17 -7.70 34.58
C PHE A 923 -13.26 -9.04 35.31
N GLU A 924 -12.93 -9.10 36.60
CA GLU A 924 -12.75 -10.36 37.35
C GLU A 924 -14.02 -11.21 37.40
N TYR A 925 -15.17 -10.59 37.65
CA TYR A 925 -16.46 -11.31 37.66
C TYR A 925 -16.80 -11.88 36.28
N LEU A 926 -16.59 -11.08 35.23
CA LEU A 926 -16.89 -11.43 33.84
C LEU A 926 -15.95 -12.52 33.31
N GLU A 927 -14.70 -12.55 33.75
CA GLU A 927 -13.71 -13.54 33.32
C GLU A 927 -14.15 -14.97 33.63
N THR A 928 -14.80 -15.16 34.79
CA THR A 928 -15.27 -16.48 35.26
C THR A 928 -16.58 -16.95 34.64
N MET A 929 -17.26 -16.10 33.87
CA MET A 929 -18.55 -16.42 33.27
C MET A 929 -18.41 -17.13 31.92
N GLU A 930 -19.38 -18.00 31.64
CA GLU A 930 -19.55 -18.62 30.33
C GLU A 930 -20.07 -17.58 29.31
N ASP A 931 -19.63 -17.70 28.06
CA ASP A 931 -19.96 -16.73 27.01
C ASP A 931 -21.47 -16.61 26.75
N ALA A 932 -22.24 -17.67 27.00
CA ALA A 932 -23.69 -17.67 26.84
C ALA A 932 -24.44 -16.76 27.84
N ASP A 933 -23.87 -16.52 29.02
CA ASP A 933 -24.50 -15.74 30.09
C ASP A 933 -24.11 -14.26 30.06
N LEU A 934 -23.01 -13.92 29.40
CA LEU A 934 -22.48 -12.55 29.32
C LEU A 934 -23.47 -11.56 28.70
N ALA A 935 -24.14 -11.92 27.60
CA ALA A 935 -25.12 -11.06 26.95
C ALA A 935 -26.31 -10.74 27.87
N GLY A 936 -26.83 -11.76 28.58
CA GLY A 936 -27.94 -11.58 29.52
C GLY A 936 -27.57 -10.67 30.69
N LEU A 937 -26.37 -10.84 31.24
CA LEU A 937 -25.84 -9.97 32.28
C LEU A 937 -25.65 -8.53 31.79
N ALA A 938 -25.07 -8.34 30.60
CA ALA A 938 -24.83 -7.01 30.05
C ALA A 938 -26.13 -6.24 29.83
N LEU A 939 -27.18 -6.90 29.34
CA LEU A 939 -28.50 -6.28 29.20
C LEU A 939 -29.13 -5.95 30.56
N ARG A 940 -29.03 -6.88 31.53
CA ARG A 940 -29.52 -6.66 32.89
C ARG A 940 -28.78 -5.52 33.61
N TYR A 941 -27.51 -5.30 33.29
CA TYR A 941 -26.72 -4.20 33.83
C TYR A 941 -27.38 -2.84 33.48
N LEU A 942 -27.90 -2.67 32.26
CA LEU A 942 -28.62 -1.45 31.88
C LEU A 942 -29.90 -1.24 32.69
N ASP A 943 -30.65 -2.32 32.95
CA ASP A 943 -31.86 -2.24 33.78
C ASP A 943 -31.54 -1.81 35.22
N LEU A 944 -30.49 -2.39 35.80
CA LEU A 944 -30.03 -2.07 37.15
C LEU A 944 -29.41 -0.68 37.25
N GLU A 945 -28.79 -0.20 36.18
CA GLU A 945 -28.28 1.17 36.11
C GLU A 945 -29.44 2.19 36.12
N GLU A 946 -30.47 1.97 35.30
CA GLU A 946 -31.67 2.82 35.31
C GLU A 946 -32.37 2.79 36.69
N GLU A 947 -32.42 1.63 37.35
CA GLU A 947 -32.93 1.50 38.71
C GLU A 947 -32.10 2.31 39.71
N ARG A 948 -30.77 2.19 39.69
CA ARG A 948 -29.85 2.96 40.54
C ARG A 948 -30.05 4.46 40.35
N ASP A 949 -30.14 4.92 39.11
CA ASP A 949 -30.29 6.34 38.79
C ASP A 949 -31.67 6.86 39.22
N SER A 950 -32.73 6.07 39.09
CA SER A 950 -34.05 6.39 39.64
C SER A 950 -34.02 6.52 41.16
N LEU A 951 -33.45 5.52 41.86
CA LEU A 951 -33.33 5.52 43.31
C LEU A 951 -32.50 6.70 43.82
N THR A 952 -31.42 7.03 43.12
CA THR A 952 -30.57 8.18 43.44
C THR A 952 -31.34 9.49 43.32
N ASN A 953 -32.10 9.66 42.22
CA ASN A 953 -32.95 10.83 42.02
C ASN A 953 -34.03 10.96 43.08
N ASP A 954 -34.65 9.85 43.49
CA ASP A 954 -35.65 9.83 44.56
C ASP A 954 -35.04 10.22 45.91
N ILE A 955 -33.82 9.75 46.21
CA ILE A 955 -33.07 10.13 47.42
C ILE A 955 -32.74 11.61 47.42
N LEU A 956 -32.24 12.16 46.30
CA LEU A 956 -31.92 13.58 46.19
C LEU A 956 -33.17 14.48 46.33
N LYS A 957 -34.34 13.99 45.90
CA LYS A 957 -35.63 14.67 46.06
C LYS A 957 -36.28 14.47 47.43
N SER A 958 -35.80 13.51 48.22
CA SER A 958 -36.33 13.23 49.55
C SER A 958 -35.87 14.22 50.62
N ASP A 959 -36.49 14.13 51.80
CA ASP A 959 -36.11 14.85 53.03
C ASP A 959 -35.06 14.10 53.87
N LEU A 960 -34.38 13.10 53.29
CA LEU A 960 -33.43 12.25 54.01
C LEU A 960 -32.18 13.06 54.44
N GLN A 961 -31.80 12.93 55.71
CA GLN A 961 -30.57 13.56 56.21
C GLN A 961 -29.35 12.92 55.52
N TYR A 962 -28.43 13.74 55.01
CA TYR A 962 -27.26 13.33 54.22
C TYR A 962 -27.60 12.71 52.85
N LYS A 963 -28.76 13.04 52.27
CA LYS A 963 -29.16 12.55 50.93
C LYS A 963 -28.07 12.67 49.86
N ASP A 964 -27.30 13.75 49.83
CA ASP A 964 -26.21 13.94 48.87
C ASP A 964 -25.10 12.89 49.06
N ARG A 965 -24.79 12.55 50.31
CA ARG A 965 -23.80 11.51 50.63
C ARG A 965 -24.32 10.11 50.31
N VAL A 966 -25.59 9.83 50.57
CA VAL A 966 -26.21 8.53 50.25
C VAL A 966 -26.29 8.34 48.73
N ALA A 967 -26.70 9.38 48.01
CA ALA A 967 -26.71 9.42 46.55
C ALA A 967 -25.30 9.18 45.99
N ALA A 968 -24.28 9.85 46.53
CA ALA A 968 -22.89 9.62 46.15
C ALA A 968 -22.45 8.16 46.40
N LEU A 969 -22.74 7.59 47.57
CA LEU A 969 -22.41 6.20 47.89
C LEU A 969 -23.11 5.19 46.97
N LEU A 970 -24.37 5.45 46.59
CA LEU A 970 -25.11 4.61 45.64
C LEU A 970 -24.51 4.68 44.24
N HIS A 971 -24.09 5.88 43.81
CA HIS A 971 -23.35 6.01 42.56
C HIS A 971 -22.03 5.26 42.66
N ASP A 972 -21.24 5.46 43.71
CA ASP A 972 -19.90 4.87 43.90
C ASP A 972 -19.92 3.34 44.01
N ALA A 973 -21.02 2.74 44.50
CA ALA A 973 -21.17 1.30 44.58
C ALA A 973 -21.29 0.66 43.17
N GLY A 974 -20.48 -0.38 42.92
CA GLY A 974 -20.57 -1.18 41.69
C GLY A 974 -21.87 -1.98 41.63
N ILE A 975 -22.50 -2.05 40.46
CA ILE A 975 -23.76 -2.76 40.23
C ILE A 975 -23.60 -4.27 40.43
N PHE A 976 -22.44 -4.86 40.11
CA PHE A 976 -22.21 -6.29 40.34
C PHE A 976 -22.16 -6.63 41.83
N SER A 977 -21.69 -5.70 42.66
CA SER A 977 -21.66 -5.89 44.12
C SER A 977 -23.06 -5.97 44.75
N THR A 978 -24.09 -5.45 44.08
CA THR A 978 -25.48 -5.47 44.57
C THR A 978 -26.29 -6.65 44.04
N MET A 979 -25.88 -7.29 42.95
CA MET A 979 -26.57 -8.48 42.39
C MET A 979 -26.55 -9.71 43.30
N GLY A 980 -25.58 -9.81 44.21
CA GLY A 980 -25.44 -10.91 45.18
C GLY A 980 -26.45 -10.91 46.34
N ARG A 981 -27.28 -9.88 46.47
CA ARG A 981 -28.33 -9.80 47.50
C ARG A 981 -29.70 -9.76 46.85
N LYS A 982 -30.16 -10.89 46.29
CA LYS A 982 -31.62 -11.07 46.20
C LYS A 982 -32.16 -11.11 47.62
N HIS A 983 -33.01 -10.15 47.94
CA HIS A 983 -33.94 -10.24 49.05
C HIS A 983 -34.62 -11.61 49.00
N SER A 984 -34.37 -12.40 50.05
CA SER A 984 -35.11 -13.59 50.45
C SER A 984 -36.60 -13.31 50.56
#